data_AF-A0AAU6FBS9-F1
#
_entry.id   AF-A0AAU6FBS9-F1
#
_cell.length_a   1.000
_cell.length_b   1.000
_cell.length_c   1.000
_cell.angle_alpha   90.00
_cell.angle_beta   90.00
_cell.angle_gamma   90.00
#
_symmetry.space_group_name_H-M   'P 1'
#
loop_
_entity.id
_entity.type
_entity.pdbx_description
1 polymer ?
#
loop_
_entity_poly.entity_id
_entity_poly.type
_entity_poly.pdbx_seq_one_letter_code
_entity_poly.pdbx_strand_id
1 'polypeptide(L)'
;MNRPLNAVRGTAATAAAVFLAALLAAPAAQAAPGARTLYAAPDGRGTSCTVARPCTPEGARDRARTVTEREVRVLLKDGTYRLDGPLKLGAADSGVSWAAAPGARPVLSGGQDITGWRQNTDGTWSAGVPAGVTPRQLFVDGKRATRARGEACAAAVCDATKTGMTGATATGIDRWQRPTDAEAVIRVRWRNYHCRIAGVSGDTLTFAQPCWTNSASGTDRTGPAWDTTTVDSTRYSGVAFFENAPELLDQPGEFVWNSTDRTVTYLPRKGENMRRAQAVTPHTEQLLVVDGAHDVTVDGIGFAYAAYRQPGTDEGYAGMQAGLTLTGATGPVDHAGRYYTKPAAAVTVRGGRRVSIDRGRFTHLGGAGAILEAGTKDSSLTRSAFTDLSSGAVYVGDTEPMPGAELAGERNTVAYNTISRSGVEYTDSVGIWAGYEAGLSVDHNSLDHLPYSGISVGWGWNQPESQKSVLRDNKVTDNRITDVMEVAQEQHDGGAIYTQGAQPGTVLSGNYINRSAYGNTERDGNGIYLDEQSSHITVEKNVITRIGYKWVSNWADYGIENTARGNWTDTAAPALGGTGSVMTDNLTGLDRLPAEALAVAARAGAGGGPVEQLRPDLARTGTATQSSTDGTATAALALDADTNTDTRTLSEAGAWWQADLGAVRHVRQVEVWNNASSTTADFDIVTDDKTVHVSGKALRPTVIDLDSRTRTVRIVTSGTGRVALSQVLIHS
;
A
#
# COMPACT_ATOMS: atom_id res chain seq x y z
N MET A 1 -87.07 -7.61 -55.04
CA MET A 1 -86.81 -9.04 -54.79
C MET A 1 -86.73 -9.28 -53.28
N ASN A 2 -87.25 -10.43 -52.87
CA ASN A 2 -87.75 -10.87 -51.56
C ASN A 2 -86.98 -10.54 -50.25
N ARG A 3 -87.81 -10.18 -49.24
CA ARG A 3 -87.71 -10.13 -47.76
C ARG A 3 -87.17 -11.43 -47.06
N PRO A 4 -87.08 -11.52 -45.70
CA PRO A 4 -86.83 -10.53 -44.60
C PRO A 4 -85.90 -11.08 -43.46
N LEU A 5 -85.65 -10.31 -42.37
CA LEU A 5 -85.87 -10.72 -40.95
C LEU A 5 -85.33 -9.70 -39.90
N ASN A 6 -86.24 -9.29 -39.01
CA ASN A 6 -86.15 -9.04 -37.55
C ASN A 6 -85.04 -8.19 -36.87
N ALA A 7 -85.49 -7.09 -36.21
CA ALA A 7 -85.52 -6.85 -34.74
C ALA A 7 -84.20 -7.01 -33.92
N VAL A 8 -83.80 -6.20 -32.93
CA VAL A 8 -84.51 -5.25 -32.04
C VAL A 8 -83.50 -4.58 -31.07
N ARG A 9 -83.81 -3.35 -30.64
CA ARG A 9 -83.37 -2.57 -29.43
C ARG A 9 -81.89 -2.12 -29.31
N GLY A 10 -81.59 -0.90 -28.86
CA GLY A 10 -82.41 0.09 -28.13
C GLY A 10 -81.91 1.54 -28.26
N THR A 11 -82.91 2.42 -28.30
CA THR A 11 -82.97 3.89 -28.10
C THR A 11 -82.39 4.30 -26.73
N ALA A 12 -82.03 5.54 -26.38
CA ALA A 12 -82.56 6.88 -26.65
C ALA A 12 -81.50 7.90 -26.11
N ALA A 13 -81.23 9.03 -26.77
CA ALA A 13 -81.83 10.36 -26.53
C ALA A 13 -81.44 11.00 -25.17
N THR A 14 -81.24 12.31 -24.95
CA THR A 14 -81.21 13.55 -25.73
C THR A 14 -80.85 14.66 -24.74
N ALA A 15 -80.39 15.80 -25.27
CA ALA A 15 -80.61 17.17 -24.79
C ALA A 15 -79.78 17.72 -23.62
N ALA A 16 -79.28 18.92 -23.89
CA ALA A 16 -78.41 19.78 -23.12
C ALA A 16 -79.10 20.50 -21.94
N ALA A 17 -78.30 20.85 -20.91
CA ALA A 17 -78.27 22.19 -20.31
C ALA A 17 -77.09 22.36 -19.31
N VAL A 18 -76.34 23.44 -19.54
CA VAL A 18 -75.50 24.27 -18.65
C VAL A 18 -75.30 23.84 -17.19
N PHE A 19 -74.03 23.71 -16.75
CA PHE A 19 -73.62 24.00 -15.38
C PHE A 19 -72.20 24.59 -15.29
N LEU A 20 -72.11 25.65 -14.50
CA LEU A 20 -70.95 26.40 -14.02
C LEU A 20 -70.01 25.50 -13.19
N ALA A 21 -68.68 25.58 -13.36
CA ALA A 21 -67.74 25.02 -12.36
C ALA A 21 -66.34 25.67 -12.40
N ALA A 22 -66.08 26.45 -11.35
CA ALA A 22 -64.81 26.73 -10.67
C ALA A 22 -63.47 26.57 -11.44
N LEU A 23 -62.86 27.72 -11.75
CA LEU A 23 -61.40 27.85 -11.86
C LEU A 23 -60.78 27.59 -10.47
N LEU A 24 -60.41 26.35 -10.18
CA LEU A 24 -59.46 26.04 -9.13
C LEU A 24 -58.08 26.48 -9.65
N ALA A 25 -57.57 27.58 -9.08
CA ALA A 25 -56.17 27.94 -9.22
C ALA A 25 -55.33 26.77 -8.69
N ALA A 26 -54.65 26.05 -9.58
CA ALA A 26 -53.64 25.09 -9.19
C ALA A 26 -52.58 25.84 -8.36
N PRO A 27 -52.21 25.37 -7.17
CA PRO A 27 -51.13 25.99 -6.41
C PRO A 27 -49.87 25.91 -7.26
N ALA A 28 -49.29 27.07 -7.58
CA ALA A 28 -47.99 27.14 -8.22
C ALA A 28 -47.01 26.31 -7.37
N ALA A 29 -46.42 25.27 -7.95
CA ALA A 29 -45.37 24.50 -7.29
C ALA A 29 -44.25 25.48 -6.94
N GLN A 30 -44.12 25.82 -5.66
CA GLN A 30 -43.00 26.60 -5.16
C GLN A 30 -41.72 25.83 -5.48
N ALA A 31 -40.86 26.43 -6.31
CA ALA A 31 -39.53 25.91 -6.56
C ALA A 31 -38.85 25.66 -5.20
N ALA A 32 -38.35 24.43 -5.00
CA ALA A 32 -37.65 24.08 -3.78
C ALA A 32 -36.55 25.14 -3.50
N PRO A 33 -36.47 25.70 -2.28
CA PRO A 33 -35.46 26.69 -1.97
C PRO A 33 -34.06 26.12 -2.27
N GLY A 34 -33.27 26.84 -3.07
CA GLY A 34 -31.94 26.35 -3.51
C GLY A 34 -31.01 25.98 -2.35
N ALA A 35 -29.92 25.25 -2.62
CA ALA A 35 -29.01 24.76 -1.58
C ALA A 35 -28.54 25.86 -0.60
N ARG A 36 -28.54 25.58 0.71
CA ARG A 36 -27.98 26.47 1.73
C ARG A 36 -26.48 26.24 1.80
N THR A 37 -25.71 27.28 1.46
CA THR A 37 -24.25 27.23 1.58
C THR A 37 -23.78 27.84 2.92
N LEU A 38 -22.97 27.09 3.65
CA LEU A 38 -22.28 27.48 4.89
C LEU A 38 -20.78 27.53 4.63
N TYR A 39 -20.04 28.37 5.36
CA TYR A 39 -18.60 28.54 5.20
C TYR A 39 -17.86 28.27 6.50
N ALA A 40 -16.76 27.53 6.41
CA ALA A 40 -15.83 27.28 7.51
C ALA A 40 -14.41 27.78 7.15
N ALA A 41 -13.66 28.27 8.13
CA ALA A 41 -12.28 28.75 7.98
C ALA A 41 -11.42 28.32 9.18
N PRO A 42 -10.08 28.21 9.05
CA PRO A 42 -9.21 27.77 10.16
C PRO A 42 -9.39 28.58 11.45
N ASP A 43 -9.58 29.89 11.30
CA ASP A 43 -9.75 30.88 12.37
C ASP A 43 -11.20 31.40 12.47
N GLY A 44 -12.16 30.66 11.91
CA GLY A 44 -13.56 31.05 11.85
C GLY A 44 -14.21 31.22 13.23
N ARG A 45 -14.90 32.36 13.43
CA ARG A 45 -15.62 32.69 14.68
C ARG A 45 -17.07 33.13 14.46
N GLY A 46 -17.57 32.98 13.24
CA GLY A 46 -18.96 33.26 12.91
C GLY A 46 -19.90 32.25 13.55
N THR A 47 -21.14 32.67 13.78
CA THR A 47 -22.23 31.79 14.27
C THR A 47 -23.27 31.49 13.17
N SER A 48 -23.28 32.30 12.10
CA SER A 48 -24.18 32.11 10.94
C SER A 48 -23.50 31.46 9.73
N CYS A 49 -22.19 31.15 9.84
CA CYS A 49 -21.34 30.50 8.83
C CYS A 49 -21.46 31.12 7.43
N THR A 50 -21.35 32.44 7.34
CA THR A 50 -21.43 33.17 6.06
C THR A 50 -20.04 33.35 5.45
N VAL A 51 -19.95 33.74 4.17
CA VAL A 51 -18.66 34.06 3.53
C VAL A 51 -17.85 35.07 4.35
N ALA A 52 -18.49 36.15 4.82
CA ALA A 52 -17.84 37.22 5.57
C ALA A 52 -17.54 36.83 7.03
N ARG A 53 -18.32 35.91 7.61
CA ARG A 53 -18.15 35.43 8.99
C ARG A 53 -18.24 33.90 9.00
N PRO A 54 -17.18 33.19 8.55
CA PRO A 54 -17.15 31.73 8.52
C PRO A 54 -17.07 31.16 9.95
N CYS A 55 -17.58 29.95 10.13
CA CYS A 55 -17.51 29.18 11.37
C CYS A 55 -16.21 28.36 11.45
N THR A 56 -15.97 27.68 12.58
CA THR A 56 -15.11 26.49 12.60
C THR A 56 -15.80 25.34 11.84
N PRO A 57 -15.09 24.25 11.49
CA PRO A 57 -15.73 23.06 10.93
C PRO A 57 -16.87 22.51 11.81
N GLU A 58 -16.69 22.41 13.12
CA GLU A 58 -17.71 21.93 14.06
C GLU A 58 -18.91 22.90 14.12
N GLY A 59 -18.65 24.21 14.14
CA GLY A 59 -19.71 25.21 14.10
C GLY A 59 -20.52 25.16 12.79
N ALA A 60 -19.86 24.87 11.66
CA ALA A 60 -20.53 24.68 10.38
C ALA A 60 -21.36 23.38 10.35
N ARG A 61 -20.86 22.29 10.92
CA ARG A 61 -21.63 21.04 11.13
C ARG A 61 -22.87 21.30 11.96
N ASP A 62 -22.69 21.91 13.13
CA ASP A 62 -23.80 22.15 14.06
C ASP A 62 -24.83 23.10 13.43
N ARG A 63 -24.40 24.07 12.62
CA ARG A 63 -25.30 24.91 11.85
C ARG A 63 -26.02 24.13 10.75
N ALA A 64 -25.34 23.21 10.05
CA ALA A 64 -25.95 22.38 9.00
C ALA A 64 -27.14 21.58 9.54
N ARG A 65 -27.00 20.99 10.73
CA ARG A 65 -28.07 20.24 11.43
C ARG A 65 -29.35 21.04 11.70
N THR A 66 -29.25 22.37 11.73
CA THR A 66 -30.41 23.25 11.96
C THR A 66 -31.14 23.67 10.67
N VAL A 67 -30.60 23.31 9.50
CA VAL A 67 -31.20 23.66 8.21
C VAL A 67 -32.15 22.54 7.81
N THR A 68 -33.44 22.85 7.72
CA THR A 68 -34.48 21.92 7.26
C THR A 68 -34.92 22.23 5.84
N GLU A 69 -35.40 21.22 5.11
CA GLU A 69 -36.04 21.34 3.78
C GLU A 69 -35.16 21.92 2.66
N ARG A 70 -33.83 21.89 2.83
CA ARG A 70 -32.86 22.36 1.84
C ARG A 70 -31.64 21.46 1.83
N GLU A 71 -31.07 21.26 0.65
CA GLU A 71 -29.72 20.71 0.52
C GLU A 71 -28.72 21.63 1.26
N VAL A 72 -27.76 21.05 1.98
CA VAL A 72 -26.75 21.80 2.72
C VAL A 72 -25.37 21.52 2.17
N ARG A 73 -24.63 22.60 1.89
CA ARG A 73 -23.23 22.52 1.47
C ARG A 73 -22.36 23.36 2.41
N VAL A 74 -21.34 22.74 2.98
CA VAL A 74 -20.30 23.39 3.78
C VAL A 74 -19.05 23.57 2.91
N LEU A 75 -18.66 24.81 2.68
CA LEU A 75 -17.45 25.18 1.93
C LEU A 75 -16.32 25.55 2.89
N LEU A 76 -15.21 24.82 2.81
CA LEU A 76 -14.00 25.09 3.57
C LEU A 76 -13.15 26.09 2.79
N LYS A 77 -12.86 27.23 3.42
CA LYS A 77 -11.89 28.21 2.90
C LYS A 77 -10.47 27.64 2.91
N ASP A 78 -9.58 28.34 2.22
CA ASP A 78 -8.18 27.94 2.15
C ASP A 78 -7.48 27.97 3.52
N GLY A 79 -6.53 27.07 3.72
CA GLY A 79 -5.68 27.03 4.91
C GLY A 79 -5.66 25.69 5.65
N THR A 80 -4.85 25.63 6.70
CA THR A 80 -4.68 24.45 7.54
C THR A 80 -5.55 24.54 8.79
N TYR A 81 -6.46 23.58 8.95
CA TYR A 81 -7.33 23.42 10.10
C TYR A 81 -6.66 22.45 11.07
N ARG A 82 -6.05 22.98 12.12
CA ARG A 82 -5.42 22.17 13.17
C ARG A 82 -6.49 21.57 14.08
N LEU A 83 -6.46 20.25 14.25
CA LEU A 83 -7.48 19.50 14.97
C LEU A 83 -6.87 18.80 16.18
N ASP A 84 -7.44 19.06 17.36
CA ASP A 84 -7.15 18.30 18.59
C ASP A 84 -7.99 17.01 18.69
N GLY A 85 -8.98 16.87 17.81
CA GLY A 85 -9.86 15.70 17.70
C GLY A 85 -10.61 15.68 16.37
N PRO A 86 -11.24 14.56 15.99
CA PRO A 86 -11.86 14.42 14.68
C PRO A 86 -13.08 15.33 14.51
N LEU A 87 -13.26 15.84 13.28
CA LEU A 87 -14.57 16.29 12.83
C LEU A 87 -15.48 15.06 12.71
N LYS A 88 -16.43 14.93 13.64
CA LYS A 88 -17.39 13.81 13.65
C LYS A 88 -18.69 14.18 12.95
N LEU A 89 -19.08 13.39 11.95
CA LEU A 89 -20.33 13.45 11.21
C LEU A 89 -21.15 12.20 11.53
N GLY A 90 -22.26 12.36 12.25
CA GLY A 90 -23.16 11.27 12.62
C GLY A 90 -24.41 11.20 11.73
N ALA A 91 -25.37 10.35 12.09
CA ALA A 91 -26.64 10.21 11.37
C ALA A 91 -27.37 11.56 11.09
N ALA A 92 -27.27 12.53 12.01
CA ALA A 92 -27.86 13.87 11.86
C ALA A 92 -27.18 14.74 10.77
N ASP A 93 -26.05 14.32 10.25
CA ASP A 93 -25.27 15.01 9.21
C ASP A 93 -25.51 14.41 7.81
N SER A 94 -26.49 13.52 7.67
CA SER A 94 -26.85 12.88 6.41
C SER A 94 -27.33 13.90 5.37
N GLY A 95 -26.97 13.71 4.10
CA GLY A 95 -27.33 14.62 3.01
C GLY A 95 -26.51 15.91 2.94
N VAL A 96 -25.45 16.06 3.74
CA VAL A 96 -24.59 17.24 3.76
C VAL A 96 -23.34 17.05 2.90
N SER A 97 -23.07 18.02 2.03
CA SER A 97 -21.84 18.08 1.23
C SER A 97 -20.80 18.96 1.89
N TRP A 98 -19.60 18.43 2.12
CA TRP A 98 -18.42 19.12 2.61
C TRP A 98 -17.44 19.26 1.46
N ALA A 99 -17.07 20.47 1.08
CA ALA A 99 -16.19 20.67 -0.08
C ALA A 99 -15.20 21.81 0.15
N ALA A 100 -14.07 21.76 -0.55
CA ALA A 100 -13.23 22.93 -0.72
C ALA A 100 -14.02 24.07 -1.39
N ALA A 101 -13.84 25.29 -0.88
CA ALA A 101 -14.32 26.48 -1.59
C ALA A 101 -13.60 26.59 -2.96
N PRO A 102 -14.22 27.22 -3.98
CA PRO A 102 -13.58 27.36 -5.29
C PRO A 102 -12.17 27.95 -5.21
N GLY A 103 -11.18 27.22 -5.73
CA GLY A 103 -9.76 27.59 -5.72
C GLY A 103 -9.02 27.37 -4.40
N ALA A 104 -9.72 26.99 -3.32
CA ALA A 104 -9.11 26.68 -2.03
C ALA A 104 -8.52 25.26 -1.99
N ARG A 105 -7.53 25.06 -1.11
CA ARG A 105 -6.91 23.77 -0.80
C ARG A 105 -6.91 23.56 0.73
N PRO A 106 -8.09 23.40 1.35
CA PRO A 106 -8.18 23.21 2.80
C PRO A 106 -7.50 21.90 3.21
N VAL A 107 -6.77 21.94 4.33
CA VAL A 107 -6.14 20.75 4.92
C VAL A 107 -6.61 20.59 6.35
N LEU A 108 -7.30 19.49 6.66
CA LEU A 108 -7.48 19.04 8.03
C LEU A 108 -6.16 18.43 8.49
N SER A 109 -5.64 18.90 9.63
CA SER A 109 -4.34 18.47 10.12
C SER A 109 -4.36 18.07 11.58
N GLY A 110 -3.84 16.88 11.88
CA GLY A 110 -3.62 16.40 13.25
C GLY A 110 -2.23 16.74 13.79
N GLY A 111 -1.48 17.61 13.10
CA GLY A 111 -0.09 17.89 13.39
C GLY A 111 0.08 18.90 14.52
N GLN A 112 1.06 18.64 15.38
CA GLN A 112 1.55 19.54 16.40
C GLN A 112 2.88 20.16 15.95
N ASP A 113 3.00 21.48 16.04
CA ASP A 113 4.26 22.16 15.75
C ASP A 113 5.26 21.98 16.91
N ILE A 114 6.51 21.66 16.56
CA ILE A 114 7.64 21.61 17.49
C ILE A 114 8.46 22.89 17.29
N THR A 115 8.53 23.72 18.33
CA THR A 115 9.14 25.05 18.29
C THR A 115 10.18 25.21 19.39
N GLY A 116 10.94 26.32 19.36
CA GLY A 116 11.95 26.59 20.38
C GLY A 116 13.25 25.81 20.21
N TRP A 117 13.59 25.42 18.97
CA TRP A 117 14.81 24.70 18.63
C TRP A 117 16.08 25.44 19.07
N ARG A 118 16.97 24.70 19.74
CA ARG A 118 18.28 25.17 20.19
C ARG A 118 19.38 24.29 19.59
N GLN A 119 20.42 24.92 19.08
CA GLN A 119 21.57 24.23 18.54
C GLN A 119 22.44 23.69 19.67
N ASN A 120 22.84 22.43 19.56
CA ASN A 120 23.78 21.76 20.46
C ASN A 120 25.21 21.90 19.90
N THR A 121 26.20 21.60 20.73
CA THR A 121 27.62 21.73 20.37
C THR A 121 28.09 20.73 19.31
N ASP A 122 27.38 19.62 19.16
CA ASP A 122 27.63 18.54 18.19
C ASP A 122 26.97 18.79 16.82
N GLY A 123 26.28 19.92 16.64
CA GLY A 123 25.59 20.28 15.40
C GLY A 123 24.14 19.78 15.32
N THR A 124 23.69 18.95 16.26
CA THR A 124 22.27 18.61 16.40
C THR A 124 21.47 19.79 16.95
N TRP A 125 20.15 19.69 16.87
CA TRP A 125 19.23 20.67 17.43
C TRP A 125 18.19 19.98 18.30
N SER A 126 17.86 20.58 19.44
CA SER A 126 16.85 20.03 20.35
C SER A 126 15.72 21.00 20.62
N ALA A 127 14.52 20.48 20.78
CA ALA A 127 13.32 21.22 21.17
C ALA A 127 12.49 20.42 22.18
N GLY A 128 11.79 21.13 23.07
CA GLY A 128 10.85 20.53 24.00
C GLY A 128 9.56 20.12 23.30
N VAL A 129 8.97 19.00 23.73
CA VAL A 129 7.71 18.47 23.20
C VAL A 129 6.57 18.72 24.18
N PRO A 130 5.44 19.31 23.74
CA PRO A 130 4.28 19.54 24.59
C PRO A 130 3.78 18.27 25.28
N ALA A 131 3.20 18.40 26.48
CA ALA A 131 2.59 17.27 27.18
C ALA A 131 1.51 16.60 26.33
N GLY A 132 1.38 15.27 26.44
CA GLY A 132 0.39 14.48 25.66
C GLY A 132 0.81 14.11 24.24
N VAL A 133 1.93 14.64 23.74
CA VAL A 133 2.48 14.33 22.41
C VAL A 133 3.64 13.36 22.53
N THR A 134 3.64 12.29 21.74
CA THR A 134 4.73 11.29 21.69
C THR A 134 5.17 11.14 20.23
N PRO A 135 6.24 11.82 19.81
CA PRO A 135 6.69 11.81 18.41
C PRO A 135 7.15 10.42 17.98
N ARG A 136 6.48 9.85 16.97
CA ARG A 136 6.98 8.73 16.17
C ARG A 136 7.43 9.15 14.77
N GLN A 137 6.91 10.29 14.29
CA GLN A 137 7.33 10.92 13.05
C GLN A 137 7.67 12.38 13.31
N LEU A 138 8.63 12.91 12.57
CA LEU A 138 8.94 14.33 12.50
C LEU A 138 9.01 14.73 11.03
N PHE A 139 8.41 15.88 10.69
CA PHE A 139 8.49 16.46 9.36
C PHE A 139 9.12 17.84 9.48
N VAL A 140 10.21 18.08 8.75
CA VAL A 140 10.91 19.37 8.71
C VAL A 140 10.74 19.95 7.32
N ASP A 141 10.09 21.12 7.23
CA ASP A 141 9.71 21.78 5.97
C ASP A 141 8.97 20.82 5.00
N GLY A 142 8.07 20.01 5.56
CA GLY A 142 7.26 19.03 4.81
C GLY A 142 7.99 17.73 4.44
N LYS A 143 9.27 17.57 4.80
CA LYS A 143 10.03 16.34 4.54
C LYS A 143 10.08 15.44 5.77
N ARG A 144 9.60 14.21 5.65
CA ARG A 144 9.71 13.17 6.70
C ARG A 144 11.16 12.99 7.12
N ALA A 145 11.47 13.16 8.39
CA ALA A 145 12.74 12.80 9.02
C ALA A 145 12.76 11.29 9.33
N THR A 146 13.96 10.71 9.35
CA THR A 146 14.16 9.31 9.73
C THR A 146 14.24 9.22 11.24
N ARG A 147 13.51 8.30 11.88
CA ARG A 147 13.75 8.00 13.29
C ARG A 147 15.11 7.30 13.38
N ALA A 148 16.03 7.84 14.17
CA ALA A 148 17.42 7.41 14.16
C ALA A 148 17.53 5.90 14.39
N ARG A 149 18.23 5.19 13.51
CA ARG A 149 18.23 3.72 13.46
C ARG A 149 19.60 3.16 13.15
N GLY A 150 19.90 2.00 13.73
CA GLY A 150 21.18 1.32 13.59
C GLY A 150 21.22 0.28 12.48
N GLU A 151 22.33 -0.44 12.45
CA GLU A 151 22.54 -1.60 11.57
C GLU A 151 21.69 -2.82 12.01
N ALA A 152 21.53 -3.77 11.09
CA ALA A 152 20.87 -5.04 11.36
C ALA A 152 21.67 -5.91 12.36
N CYS A 153 20.97 -6.74 13.12
CA CYS A 153 21.56 -7.71 14.04
C CYS A 153 21.13 -9.13 13.67
N ALA A 154 22.06 -9.95 13.19
CA ALA A 154 21.78 -11.32 12.79
C ALA A 154 21.32 -12.18 13.97
N ALA A 155 20.47 -13.18 13.71
CA ALA A 155 19.94 -14.11 14.73
C ALA A 155 21.03 -14.84 15.54
N ALA A 156 22.21 -15.05 14.97
CA ALA A 156 23.35 -15.64 15.71
C ALA A 156 23.85 -14.77 16.87
N VAL A 157 23.49 -13.49 16.90
CA VAL A 157 23.78 -12.53 17.97
C VAL A 157 22.50 -12.14 18.71
N CYS A 158 21.49 -11.70 17.97
CA CYS A 158 20.17 -11.35 18.51
C CYS A 158 19.23 -12.55 18.42
N ASP A 159 19.49 -13.57 19.23
CA ASP A 159 18.68 -14.80 19.27
C ASP A 159 17.40 -14.58 20.07
N ALA A 160 16.27 -15.05 19.54
CA ALA A 160 14.98 -14.89 20.19
C ALA A 160 14.88 -15.76 21.45
N THR A 161 14.34 -15.18 22.51
CA THR A 161 14.03 -15.85 23.78
C THR A 161 12.55 -15.68 24.10
N LYS A 162 12.06 -16.39 25.13
CA LYS A 162 10.65 -16.35 25.52
C LYS A 162 10.09 -14.93 25.79
N THR A 163 10.90 -14.02 26.32
CA THR A 163 10.46 -12.67 26.71
C THR A 163 11.23 -11.54 26.02
N GLY A 164 12.11 -11.88 25.07
CA GLY A 164 12.90 -10.91 24.34
C GLY A 164 14.02 -11.56 23.55
N MET A 165 15.25 -11.06 23.60
CA MET A 165 16.37 -11.63 22.84
C MET A 165 17.72 -11.48 23.55
N THR A 166 18.75 -12.16 23.06
CA THR A 166 20.15 -11.94 23.46
C THR A 166 20.81 -10.81 22.65
N GLY A 167 22.11 -10.59 22.82
CA GLY A 167 22.89 -9.70 21.96
C GLY A 167 22.99 -8.26 22.44
N ALA A 168 22.53 -7.93 23.66
CA ALA A 168 22.64 -6.58 24.21
C ALA A 168 24.11 -6.11 24.29
N THR A 169 25.04 -7.01 24.60
CA THR A 169 26.47 -6.67 24.74
C THR A 169 27.14 -6.46 23.39
N ALA A 170 26.83 -7.33 22.43
CA ALA A 170 27.42 -7.30 21.09
C ALA A 170 26.93 -6.10 20.26
N THR A 171 25.67 -5.71 20.45
CA THR A 171 25.08 -4.49 19.87
C THR A 171 25.47 -3.22 20.63
N GLY A 172 25.92 -3.34 21.88
CA GLY A 172 26.26 -2.22 22.76
C GLY A 172 25.03 -1.56 23.43
N ILE A 173 23.84 -2.15 23.26
CA ILE A 173 22.59 -1.66 23.86
C ILE A 173 22.65 -1.68 25.39
N ASP A 174 23.44 -2.59 25.97
CA ASP A 174 23.74 -2.65 27.42
C ASP A 174 24.35 -1.35 27.98
N ARG A 175 24.89 -0.49 27.12
CA ARG A 175 25.54 0.78 27.48
C ARG A 175 24.79 2.01 27.00
N TRP A 176 23.66 1.84 26.32
CA TRP A 176 22.87 2.97 25.87
C TRP A 176 22.35 3.78 27.05
N GLN A 177 22.25 5.10 26.87
CA GLN A 177 21.75 5.99 27.92
C GLN A 177 20.29 5.68 28.28
N ARG A 178 19.48 5.30 27.29
CA ARG A 178 18.04 5.05 27.44
C ARG A 178 17.57 3.89 26.55
N PRO A 179 18.00 2.65 26.81
CA PRO A 179 17.61 1.51 25.98
C PRO A 179 16.10 1.29 25.95
N THR A 180 15.36 1.69 26.99
CA THR A 180 13.90 1.53 27.08
C THR A 180 13.09 2.54 26.26
N ASP A 181 13.74 3.56 25.69
CA ASP A 181 13.13 4.44 24.67
C ASP A 181 13.20 3.82 23.26
N ALA A 182 14.07 2.82 23.07
CA ALA A 182 14.31 2.18 21.79
C ALA A 182 13.37 1.00 21.52
N GLU A 183 13.26 0.64 20.25
CA GLU A 183 12.50 -0.52 19.79
C GLU A 183 13.28 -1.32 18.75
N ALA A 184 12.98 -2.62 18.67
CA ALA A 184 13.47 -3.49 17.61
C ALA A 184 12.44 -3.55 16.49
N VAL A 185 12.90 -3.36 15.26
CA VAL A 185 12.14 -3.62 14.05
C VAL A 185 12.58 -4.97 13.48
N ILE A 186 11.65 -5.90 13.39
CA ILE A 186 11.91 -7.29 12.99
C ILE A 186 10.99 -7.63 11.82
N ARG A 187 11.57 -8.26 10.80
CA ARG A 187 10.84 -8.72 9.62
C ARG A 187 10.99 -10.23 9.51
N VAL A 188 9.86 -10.92 9.39
CA VAL A 188 9.86 -12.37 9.16
C VAL A 188 8.85 -12.67 8.07
N ARG A 189 9.36 -12.98 6.87
CA ARG A 189 8.56 -13.19 5.65
C ARG A 189 7.70 -11.98 5.30
N TRP A 190 6.38 -12.07 5.47
CA TRP A 190 5.43 -10.99 5.22
C TRP A 190 5.06 -10.18 6.48
N ARG A 191 5.58 -10.58 7.65
CA ARG A 191 5.25 -9.94 8.93
C ARG A 191 6.29 -8.92 9.31
N ASN A 192 5.82 -7.84 9.94
CA ASN A 192 6.65 -6.78 10.49
C ASN A 192 6.30 -6.60 11.96
N TYR A 193 7.33 -6.42 12.79
CA TYR A 193 7.20 -6.26 14.23
C TYR A 193 7.97 -5.06 14.72
N HIS A 194 7.33 -4.23 15.54
CA HIS A 194 7.98 -3.10 16.22
C HIS A 194 7.68 -3.25 17.71
N CYS A 195 8.64 -3.78 18.47
CA CYS A 195 8.47 -3.98 19.90
C CYS A 195 9.50 -3.15 20.68
N ARG A 196 9.02 -2.40 21.68
CA ARG A 196 9.88 -1.58 22.54
C ARG A 196 10.67 -2.46 23.51
N ILE A 197 11.91 -2.06 23.77
CA ILE A 197 12.74 -2.68 24.80
C ILE A 197 12.14 -2.30 26.17
N ALA A 198 11.81 -3.30 26.97
CA ALA A 198 11.32 -3.15 28.34
C ALA A 198 12.47 -3.11 29.36
N GLY A 199 13.60 -3.74 29.07
CA GLY A 199 14.75 -3.74 29.96
C GLY A 199 15.97 -4.43 29.36
N VAL A 200 17.12 -4.21 30.01
CA VAL A 200 18.40 -4.80 29.64
C VAL A 200 19.07 -5.35 30.90
N SER A 201 19.57 -6.58 30.85
CA SER A 201 20.27 -7.23 31.96
C SER A 201 21.38 -8.13 31.43
N GLY A 202 22.63 -7.70 31.59
CA GLY A 202 23.77 -8.35 30.95
C GLY A 202 23.58 -8.39 29.43
N ASP A 203 23.67 -9.57 28.84
CA ASP A 203 23.47 -9.75 27.39
C ASP A 203 21.99 -9.86 26.96
N THR A 204 21.05 -9.88 27.90
CA THR A 204 19.63 -10.11 27.60
C THR A 204 18.85 -8.80 27.49
N LEU A 205 18.07 -8.67 26.42
CA LEU A 205 17.02 -7.67 26.22
C LEU A 205 15.66 -8.30 26.51
N THR A 206 14.82 -7.62 27.29
CA THR A 206 13.40 -7.95 27.43
C THR A 206 12.56 -6.95 26.65
N PHE A 207 11.42 -7.39 26.11
CA PHE A 207 10.52 -6.54 25.31
C PHE A 207 9.15 -6.37 25.98
N ALA A 208 8.50 -5.26 25.63
CA ALA A 208 7.16 -4.94 26.11
C ALA A 208 6.16 -6.04 25.72
N GLN A 209 5.21 -6.30 26.63
CA GLN A 209 4.14 -7.28 26.46
C GLN A 209 2.79 -6.55 26.39
N PRO A 210 1.87 -6.94 25.49
CA PRO A 210 1.87 -8.21 24.75
C PRO A 210 2.61 -8.21 23.40
N CYS A 211 3.26 -7.12 22.98
CA CYS A 211 3.93 -7.06 21.65
C CYS A 211 4.79 -8.28 21.33
N TRP A 212 5.74 -8.62 22.22
CA TRP A 212 6.64 -9.75 22.00
C TRP A 212 5.91 -11.08 21.96
N THR A 213 4.99 -11.33 22.91
CA THR A 213 4.18 -12.56 22.91
C THR A 213 3.33 -12.69 21.64
N ASN A 214 2.80 -11.59 21.11
CA ASN A 214 2.05 -11.57 19.86
C ASN A 214 2.96 -11.79 18.62
N SER A 215 4.21 -11.36 18.68
CA SER A 215 5.20 -11.64 17.61
C SER A 215 5.63 -13.11 17.57
N ALA A 216 5.54 -13.81 18.70
CA ALA A 216 5.70 -15.26 18.82
C ALA A 216 4.37 -16.02 18.59
N SER A 217 3.28 -15.32 18.29
CA SER A 217 1.98 -15.94 18.02
C SER A 217 1.82 -16.23 16.54
N GLY A 218 1.58 -17.49 16.22
CA GLY A 218 1.47 -17.99 14.87
C GLY A 218 0.25 -17.59 14.09
N THR A 219 0.00 -18.24 12.95
CA THR A 219 -1.23 -18.00 12.19
C THR A 219 -2.43 -18.82 12.66
N ASP A 220 -2.22 -19.87 13.47
CA ASP A 220 -3.23 -20.85 13.93
C ASP A 220 -4.09 -21.44 12.79
N ARG A 221 -3.44 -21.72 11.65
CA ARG A 221 -4.05 -22.32 10.46
C ARG A 221 -4.32 -23.81 10.69
N THR A 222 -5.42 -24.32 10.14
CA THR A 222 -5.76 -25.76 10.21
C THR A 222 -5.11 -26.55 9.06
N GLY A 223 -3.98 -27.23 9.31
CA GLY A 223 -3.20 -27.92 8.28
C GLY A 223 -1.76 -28.17 8.73
N PRO A 224 -0.82 -28.59 7.85
CA PRO A 224 0.58 -28.70 8.26
C PRO A 224 1.04 -27.33 8.80
N ALA A 225 1.43 -27.31 10.06
CA ALA A 225 1.75 -26.10 10.79
C ALA A 225 3.09 -25.53 10.32
N TRP A 226 3.10 -24.83 9.18
CA TRP A 226 4.24 -24.02 8.74
C TRP A 226 4.18 -22.62 9.34
N ASP A 227 4.07 -22.55 10.66
CA ASP A 227 4.19 -21.26 11.33
C ASP A 227 5.66 -20.81 11.34
N THR A 228 6.04 -20.28 10.19
CA THR A 228 7.42 -19.91 9.84
C THR A 228 7.56 -18.41 9.73
N THR A 229 6.71 -17.68 10.47
CA THR A 229 6.64 -16.22 10.40
C THR A 229 6.78 -15.54 11.73
N THR A 230 6.90 -16.30 12.82
CA THR A 230 7.11 -15.78 14.16
C THR A 230 8.58 -15.54 14.45
N VAL A 231 8.86 -14.74 15.48
CA VAL A 231 10.23 -14.45 15.96
C VAL A 231 10.97 -15.68 16.50
N ASP A 232 10.26 -16.75 16.86
CA ASP A 232 10.82 -18.03 17.33
C ASP A 232 10.85 -19.12 16.24
N SER A 233 10.51 -18.76 15.00
CA SER A 233 10.49 -19.70 13.88
C SER A 233 11.85 -19.90 13.21
N THR A 234 11.96 -20.96 12.42
CA THR A 234 13.16 -21.26 11.61
C THR A 234 13.47 -20.26 10.51
N ARG A 235 12.56 -19.32 10.22
CA ARG A 235 12.75 -18.24 9.24
C ARG A 235 13.12 -16.91 9.89
N TYR A 236 13.13 -16.83 11.22
CA TYR A 236 13.70 -15.68 11.92
C TYR A 236 15.19 -15.57 11.57
N SER A 237 15.59 -14.43 11.01
CA SER A 237 16.95 -14.15 10.57
C SER A 237 17.67 -13.09 11.42
N GLY A 238 16.95 -12.44 12.33
CA GLY A 238 17.49 -11.40 13.21
C GLY A 238 16.59 -10.17 13.31
N VAL A 239 17.17 -9.09 13.81
CA VAL A 239 16.55 -7.76 13.89
C VAL A 239 16.98 -6.95 12.66
N ALA A 240 16.03 -6.35 11.95
CA ALA A 240 16.32 -5.53 10.79
C ALA A 240 17.07 -4.24 11.19
N PHE A 241 16.65 -3.62 12.28
CA PHE A 241 17.38 -2.55 12.97
C PHE A 241 16.75 -2.25 14.33
N PHE A 242 17.51 -1.61 15.20
CA PHE A 242 16.99 -0.92 16.38
C PHE A 242 16.85 0.57 16.07
N GLU A 243 15.87 1.23 16.67
CA GLU A 243 15.66 2.68 16.47
C GLU A 243 15.35 3.43 17.77
N ASN A 244 15.48 4.78 17.69
CA ASN A 244 15.18 5.75 18.74
C ASN A 244 16.14 5.80 19.93
N ALA A 245 17.44 5.67 19.68
CA ALA A 245 18.48 5.89 20.69
C ALA A 245 19.41 7.05 20.27
N PRO A 246 19.87 7.90 21.21
CA PRO A 246 20.81 8.98 20.90
C PRO A 246 22.13 8.48 20.32
N GLU A 247 22.55 7.26 20.66
CA GLU A 247 23.71 6.58 20.11
C GLU A 247 23.59 6.26 18.61
N LEU A 248 22.37 6.29 18.07
CA LEU A 248 22.07 6.01 16.65
C LEU A 248 21.89 7.30 15.82
N LEU A 249 21.94 8.49 16.45
CA LEU A 249 21.71 9.75 15.75
C LEU A 249 22.99 10.19 15.04
N ASP A 250 23.22 9.71 13.81
CA ASP A 250 24.48 9.92 13.10
C ASP A 250 24.34 10.39 11.63
N GLN A 251 23.15 10.25 11.01
CA GLN A 251 22.91 10.71 9.65
C GLN A 251 22.08 12.01 9.59
N PRO A 252 22.43 12.95 8.69
CA PRO A 252 21.60 14.11 8.41
C PRO A 252 20.17 13.72 8.02
N GLY A 253 19.20 14.28 8.72
CA GLY A 253 17.78 13.97 8.57
C GLY A 253 17.22 13.02 9.61
N GLU A 254 18.04 12.56 10.57
CA GLU A 254 17.60 11.71 11.66
C GLU A 254 17.12 12.48 12.89
N PHE A 255 16.17 11.90 13.64
CA PHE A 255 15.73 12.42 14.93
C PHE A 255 15.60 11.33 16.00
N VAL A 256 15.73 11.73 17.27
CA VAL A 256 15.52 10.89 18.45
C VAL A 256 14.50 11.54 19.37
N TRP A 257 13.55 10.76 19.86
CA TRP A 257 12.62 11.13 20.92
C TRP A 257 13.14 10.65 22.28
N ASN A 258 13.28 11.59 23.22
CA ASN A 258 13.62 11.33 24.62
C ASN A 258 12.35 11.45 25.47
N SER A 259 11.86 10.32 25.98
CA SER A 259 10.61 10.28 26.74
C SER A 259 10.74 10.92 28.13
N THR A 260 11.93 10.84 28.74
CA THR A 260 12.22 11.30 30.10
C THR A 260 12.28 12.83 30.15
N ASP A 261 13.08 13.44 29.28
CA ASP A 261 13.23 14.90 29.23
C ASP A 261 12.15 15.58 28.37
N ARG A 262 11.33 14.78 27.67
CA ARG A 262 10.36 15.22 26.67
C ARG A 262 10.98 16.13 25.61
N THR A 263 12.09 15.69 25.03
CA THR A 263 12.80 16.42 23.99
C THR A 263 12.89 15.61 22.70
N VAL A 264 12.79 16.31 21.57
CA VAL A 264 13.23 15.76 20.28
C VAL A 264 14.57 16.38 19.95
N THR A 265 15.54 15.54 19.59
CA THR A 265 16.82 15.96 19.03
C THR A 265 16.87 15.57 17.56
N TYR A 266 17.31 16.47 16.70
CA TYR A 266 17.33 16.33 15.25
C TYR A 266 18.71 16.69 14.70
N LEU A 267 19.24 15.89 13.78
CA LEU A 267 20.43 16.21 13.00
C LEU A 267 19.99 16.81 11.65
N PRO A 268 20.13 18.12 11.41
CA PRO A 268 19.57 18.74 10.21
C PRO A 268 20.23 18.26 8.93
N ARG A 269 19.44 18.17 7.85
CA ARG A 269 19.97 17.96 6.51
C ARG A 269 20.72 19.20 6.04
N LYS A 270 21.60 18.99 5.06
CA LYS A 270 22.30 20.08 4.38
C LYS A 270 21.28 21.11 3.85
N GLY A 271 21.40 22.36 4.34
CA GLY A 271 20.58 23.48 3.91
C GLY A 271 19.35 23.77 4.80
N GLU A 272 19.00 22.90 5.74
CA GLU A 272 17.91 23.15 6.69
C GLU A 272 18.35 24.15 7.77
N ASN A 273 17.48 25.12 8.08
CA ASN A 273 17.72 26.11 9.13
C ASN A 273 16.66 25.99 10.22
N MET A 274 17.00 25.29 11.30
CA MET A 274 16.07 24.98 12.40
C MET A 274 15.56 26.21 13.17
N ARG A 275 16.16 27.40 13.00
CA ARG A 275 15.61 28.65 13.56
C ARG A 275 14.35 29.14 12.83
N ARG A 276 14.14 28.67 11.60
CA ARG A 276 13.05 29.10 10.70
C ARG A 276 12.23 27.93 10.15
N ALA A 277 12.76 26.71 10.22
CA ALA A 277 12.11 25.53 9.70
C ALA A 277 10.78 25.26 10.41
N GLN A 278 9.80 24.77 9.65
CA GLN A 278 8.55 24.27 10.18
C GLN A 278 8.73 22.79 10.53
N ALA A 279 8.80 22.50 11.84
CA ALA A 279 8.85 21.14 12.34
C ALA A 279 7.49 20.71 12.87
N VAL A 280 6.92 19.61 12.33
CA VAL A 280 5.61 19.09 12.69
C VAL A 280 5.73 17.62 13.10
N THR A 281 5.10 17.23 14.21
CA THR A 281 4.87 15.83 14.57
C THR A 281 3.38 15.53 14.50
N PRO A 282 2.95 14.38 13.96
CA PRO A 282 1.57 13.92 14.11
C PRO A 282 1.17 13.77 15.58
N HIS A 283 -0.06 14.12 15.92
CA HIS A 283 -0.62 13.96 17.26
C HIS A 283 -2.02 13.34 17.24
N THR A 284 -2.95 13.95 16.50
CA THR A 284 -4.34 13.48 16.41
C THR A 284 -4.46 12.33 15.41
N GLU A 285 -5.07 11.22 15.80
CA GLU A 285 -5.13 10.00 14.97
C GLU A 285 -6.20 10.06 13.88
N GLN A 286 -7.39 10.56 14.21
CA GLN A 286 -8.52 10.66 13.27
C GLN A 286 -8.85 12.12 13.01
N LEU A 287 -8.98 12.48 11.73
CA LEU A 287 -9.29 13.86 11.31
C LEU A 287 -10.75 14.03 10.91
N LEU A 288 -11.33 13.00 10.28
CA LEU A 288 -12.73 12.94 9.90
C LEU A 288 -13.30 11.55 10.21
N VAL A 289 -14.41 11.53 10.93
CA VAL A 289 -15.16 10.30 11.20
C VAL A 289 -16.60 10.48 10.73
N VAL A 290 -17.06 9.60 9.85
CA VAL A 290 -18.45 9.49 9.43
C VAL A 290 -19.03 8.23 10.05
N ASP A 291 -19.99 8.35 10.97
CA ASP A 291 -20.52 7.23 11.76
C ASP A 291 -22.04 7.14 11.61
N GLY A 292 -22.51 6.12 10.90
CA GLY A 292 -23.93 5.85 10.65
C GLY A 292 -24.65 6.90 9.78
N ALA A 293 -23.92 7.80 9.12
CA ALA A 293 -24.48 8.81 8.23
C ALA A 293 -24.68 8.26 6.81
N HIS A 294 -25.60 8.88 6.06
CA HIS A 294 -25.81 8.56 4.65
C HIS A 294 -25.85 9.79 3.75
N ASP A 295 -25.56 9.62 2.46
CA ASP A 295 -25.57 10.71 1.47
C ASP A 295 -24.63 11.87 1.84
N VAL A 296 -23.48 11.56 2.44
CA VAL A 296 -22.44 12.55 2.79
C VAL A 296 -21.41 12.58 1.67
N THR A 297 -21.10 13.78 1.18
CA THR A 297 -20.01 13.98 0.21
C THR A 297 -18.89 14.80 0.85
N VAL A 298 -17.64 14.41 0.62
CA VAL A 298 -16.43 15.09 1.08
C VAL A 298 -15.54 15.28 -0.13
N ASP A 299 -15.33 16.52 -0.55
CA ASP A 299 -14.75 16.82 -1.86
C ASP A 299 -13.60 17.83 -1.81
N GLY A 300 -12.43 17.45 -2.33
CA GLY A 300 -11.29 18.36 -2.51
C GLY A 300 -10.58 18.76 -1.22
N ILE A 301 -10.74 17.97 -0.15
CA ILE A 301 -10.16 18.25 1.18
C ILE A 301 -8.87 17.44 1.40
N GLY A 302 -7.84 18.10 1.91
CA GLY A 302 -6.59 17.47 2.33
C GLY A 302 -6.62 16.96 3.76
N PHE A 303 -5.87 15.89 4.03
CA PHE A 303 -5.71 15.23 5.32
C PHE A 303 -4.22 15.02 5.57
N ALA A 304 -3.67 15.61 6.63
CA ALA A 304 -2.23 15.56 6.88
C ALA A 304 -1.86 15.43 8.36
N TYR A 305 -0.70 14.83 8.61
CA TYR A 305 -0.09 14.74 9.95
C TYR A 305 -1.02 14.06 10.97
N ALA A 306 -1.80 13.07 10.55
CA ALA A 306 -2.56 12.22 11.46
C ALA A 306 -1.63 11.16 12.08
N ALA A 307 -1.75 10.90 13.37
CA ALA A 307 -0.89 9.96 14.10
C ALA A 307 -1.38 8.51 14.01
N TYR A 308 -0.51 7.58 14.40
CA TYR A 308 -0.88 6.22 14.81
C TYR A 308 -0.07 5.88 16.06
N ARG A 309 -0.76 5.81 17.21
CA ARG A 309 -0.10 5.76 18.52
C ARG A 309 0.15 4.36 19.04
N GLN A 310 -0.64 3.37 18.60
CA GLN A 310 -0.55 1.98 19.08
C GLN A 310 0.91 1.45 19.07
N PRO A 311 1.72 1.65 18.01
CA PRO A 311 3.09 1.14 17.99
C PRO A 311 4.02 1.73 19.05
N GLY A 312 3.66 2.90 19.61
CA GLY A 312 4.38 3.51 20.74
C GLY A 312 3.95 3.03 22.12
N THR A 313 3.00 2.11 22.22
CA THR A 313 2.50 1.54 23.49
C THR A 313 3.13 0.17 23.78
N ASP A 314 2.66 -0.54 24.81
CA ASP A 314 3.10 -1.91 25.12
C ASP A 314 2.51 -2.97 24.18
N GLU A 315 1.41 -2.64 23.49
CA GLU A 315 0.87 -3.44 22.38
C GLU A 315 1.88 -3.49 21.21
N GLY A 316 2.66 -2.42 21.03
CA GLY A 316 3.58 -2.24 19.93
C GLY A 316 2.92 -2.43 18.57
N TYR A 317 3.70 -2.89 17.60
CA TYR A 317 3.20 -3.32 16.30
C TYR A 317 3.50 -4.81 16.14
N ALA A 318 2.53 -5.66 16.45
CA ALA A 318 2.63 -7.10 16.21
C ALA A 318 1.87 -7.46 14.92
N GLY A 319 2.46 -7.16 13.76
CA GLY A 319 1.82 -7.35 12.45
C GLY A 319 1.44 -8.82 12.20
N MET A 320 0.25 -9.04 11.66
CA MET A 320 -0.22 -10.35 11.20
C MET A 320 -0.12 -10.47 9.69
N GLN A 321 -0.76 -9.55 8.97
CA GLN A 321 -0.73 -9.42 7.52
C GLN A 321 -1.40 -8.10 7.10
N ALA A 322 -0.91 -7.49 6.02
CA ALA A 322 -1.52 -6.33 5.37
C ALA A 322 -1.69 -5.08 6.24
N GLY A 323 -0.86 -4.94 7.29
CA GLY A 323 -0.96 -3.81 8.21
C GLY A 323 -1.85 -4.05 9.43
N LEU A 324 -2.54 -5.20 9.50
CA LEU A 324 -3.37 -5.56 10.65
C LEU A 324 -2.47 -6.14 11.75
N THR A 325 -2.68 -5.70 12.98
CA THR A 325 -1.90 -6.14 14.15
C THR A 325 -2.72 -7.05 15.06
N LEU A 326 -2.04 -7.90 15.82
CA LEU A 326 -2.59 -8.58 16.98
C LEU A 326 -2.45 -7.68 18.22
N THR A 327 -3.56 -7.33 18.86
CA THR A 327 -3.56 -6.58 20.13
C THR A 327 -4.54 -7.16 21.14
N GLY A 328 -4.58 -6.62 22.36
CA GLY A 328 -5.66 -6.87 23.34
C GLY A 328 -7.07 -6.51 22.84
N ALA A 329 -8.10 -6.65 23.71
CA ALA A 329 -9.55 -6.69 23.42
C ALA A 329 -10.17 -5.49 22.67
N THR A 330 -9.72 -5.22 21.45
CA THR A 330 -10.23 -4.21 20.52
C THR A 330 -10.20 -4.77 19.10
N GLY A 331 -11.30 -5.39 18.65
CA GLY A 331 -11.45 -5.89 17.27
C GLY A 331 -12.32 -7.14 17.16
N PRO A 332 -12.53 -7.68 15.94
CA PRO A 332 -13.03 -9.04 15.75
C PRO A 332 -12.00 -10.06 16.22
N VAL A 333 -12.49 -11.17 16.75
CA VAL A 333 -11.68 -12.26 17.29
C VAL A 333 -11.48 -13.32 16.22
N ASP A 334 -10.26 -13.84 16.08
CA ASP A 334 -9.97 -14.96 15.19
C ASP A 334 -10.26 -16.32 15.85
N HIS A 335 -10.07 -17.41 15.09
CA HIS A 335 -10.27 -18.77 15.58
C HIS A 335 -9.53 -19.10 16.89
N ALA A 336 -8.38 -18.45 17.13
CA ALA A 336 -7.52 -18.65 18.28
C ALA A 336 -7.89 -17.76 19.48
N GLY A 337 -8.93 -16.93 19.38
CA GLY A 337 -9.30 -16.00 20.45
C GLY A 337 -8.56 -14.65 20.42
N ARG A 338 -7.89 -14.30 19.33
CA ARG A 338 -7.03 -13.10 19.19
C ARG A 338 -7.72 -11.99 18.42
N TYR A 339 -7.44 -10.74 18.76
CA TYR A 339 -8.07 -9.59 18.14
C TYR A 339 -7.24 -9.06 16.97
N TYR A 340 -7.86 -8.93 15.79
CA TYR A 340 -7.28 -8.18 14.68
C TYR A 340 -7.64 -6.70 14.79
N THR A 341 -6.63 -5.85 14.68
CA THR A 341 -6.79 -4.40 14.76
C THR A 341 -6.21 -3.75 13.52
N LYS A 342 -7.04 -2.93 12.86
CA LYS A 342 -6.61 -2.07 11.75
C LYS A 342 -5.78 -0.90 12.28
N PRO A 343 -4.86 -0.34 11.47
CA PRO A 343 -4.14 0.87 11.85
C PRO A 343 -5.12 2.04 12.05
N ALA A 344 -4.74 3.03 12.85
CA ALA A 344 -5.48 4.29 12.88
C ALA A 344 -5.43 4.98 11.50
N ALA A 345 -6.51 5.67 11.12
CA ALA A 345 -6.60 6.33 9.82
C ALA A 345 -7.09 7.78 9.92
N ALA A 346 -6.63 8.62 9.00
CA ALA A 346 -7.04 10.02 8.95
C ALA A 346 -8.55 10.19 8.69
N VAL A 347 -9.14 9.30 7.88
CA VAL A 347 -10.58 9.26 7.59
C VAL A 347 -11.15 7.89 7.94
N THR A 348 -12.27 7.85 8.67
CA THR A 348 -13.00 6.60 8.94
C THR A 348 -14.47 6.78 8.58
N VAL A 349 -15.01 5.87 7.78
CA VAL A 349 -16.44 5.71 7.50
C VAL A 349 -16.89 4.41 8.15
N ARG A 350 -17.79 4.52 9.11
CA ARG A 350 -18.30 3.40 9.92
C ARG A 350 -19.80 3.29 9.74
N GLY A 351 -20.29 2.16 9.24
CA GLY A 351 -21.73 1.94 8.98
C GLY A 351 -22.36 2.99 8.06
N GLY A 352 -21.55 3.63 7.20
CA GLY A 352 -22.01 4.70 6.31
C GLY A 352 -22.70 4.14 5.07
N ARG A 353 -23.62 4.91 4.47
CA ARG A 353 -24.25 4.51 3.19
C ARG A 353 -24.25 5.63 2.18
N ARG A 354 -23.78 5.40 0.96
CA ARG A 354 -23.61 6.48 -0.05
C ARG A 354 -22.78 7.63 0.49
N VAL A 355 -21.70 7.31 1.19
CA VAL A 355 -20.67 8.26 1.59
C VAL A 355 -19.65 8.33 0.46
N SER A 356 -19.35 9.53 -0.03
CA SER A 356 -18.35 9.74 -1.07
C SER A 356 -17.23 10.61 -0.55
N ILE A 357 -16.01 10.08 -0.57
CA ILE A 357 -14.77 10.84 -0.39
C ILE A 357 -14.14 10.98 -1.77
N ASP A 358 -14.06 12.22 -2.25
CA ASP A 358 -13.66 12.53 -3.61
C ASP A 358 -12.56 13.59 -3.63
N ARG A 359 -11.59 13.44 -4.55
CA ARG A 359 -10.48 14.41 -4.73
C ARG A 359 -9.74 14.74 -3.42
N GLY A 360 -9.65 13.78 -2.51
CA GLY A 360 -8.92 13.91 -1.25
C GLY A 360 -7.41 13.88 -1.46
N ARG A 361 -6.66 14.54 -0.57
CA ARG A 361 -5.18 14.47 -0.55
C ARG A 361 -4.68 14.02 0.81
N PHE A 362 -4.14 12.81 0.91
CA PHE A 362 -3.66 12.18 2.12
C PHE A 362 -2.12 12.20 2.12
N THR A 363 -1.53 12.95 3.05
CA THR A 363 -0.07 13.16 3.07
C THR A 363 0.51 13.16 4.47
N HIS A 364 1.72 12.64 4.63
CA HIS A 364 2.48 12.76 5.88
C HIS A 364 1.73 12.14 7.08
N LEU A 365 1.21 10.93 6.91
CA LEU A 365 0.43 10.24 7.95
C LEU A 365 1.31 9.22 8.68
N GLY A 366 1.11 9.13 9.99
CA GLY A 366 1.71 8.11 10.86
C GLY A 366 0.95 6.77 10.84
N GLY A 367 -0.26 6.75 10.28
CA GLY A 367 -1.09 5.56 10.10
C GLY A 367 -1.57 5.41 8.66
N ALA A 368 -2.80 4.92 8.50
CA ALA A 368 -3.45 4.73 7.21
C ALA A 368 -4.17 6.00 6.70
N GLY A 369 -4.50 6.00 5.41
CA GLY A 369 -5.25 7.08 4.78
C GLY A 369 -6.73 7.08 5.18
N ALA A 370 -7.46 6.05 4.73
CA ALA A 370 -8.89 5.93 4.93
C ALA A 370 -9.34 4.49 5.26
N ILE A 371 -10.41 4.38 6.06
CA ILE A 371 -11.07 3.11 6.40
C ILE A 371 -12.56 3.20 6.10
N LEU A 372 -13.10 2.18 5.44
CA LEU A 372 -14.53 1.94 5.25
C LEU A 372 -14.87 0.64 5.98
N GLU A 373 -15.69 0.67 7.02
CA GLU A 373 -15.86 -0.48 7.92
C GLU A 373 -17.26 -0.58 8.54
N ALA A 374 -17.48 -1.67 9.28
CA ALA A 374 -18.62 -1.94 10.14
C ALA A 374 -19.96 -1.70 9.43
N GLY A 375 -20.17 -2.39 8.30
CA GLY A 375 -21.40 -2.28 7.54
C GLY A 375 -21.49 -1.07 6.61
N THR A 376 -20.36 -0.49 6.23
CA THR A 376 -20.35 0.55 5.20
C THR A 376 -20.79 -0.03 3.85
N LYS A 377 -21.73 0.64 3.19
CA LYS A 377 -22.34 0.17 1.94
C LYS A 377 -22.42 1.26 0.89
N ASP A 378 -22.37 0.87 -0.37
CA ASP A 378 -22.62 1.78 -1.52
C ASP A 378 -21.77 3.07 -1.44
N SER A 379 -20.58 2.99 -0.84
CA SER A 379 -19.74 4.14 -0.51
C SER A 379 -18.47 4.13 -1.34
N SER A 380 -17.86 5.30 -1.51
CA SER A 380 -16.79 5.48 -2.50
C SER A 380 -15.64 6.33 -1.97
N LEU A 381 -14.43 5.95 -2.35
CA LEU A 381 -13.20 6.71 -2.17
C LEU A 381 -12.54 6.83 -3.55
N THR A 382 -12.66 8.01 -4.16
CA THR A 382 -12.28 8.19 -5.57
C THR A 382 -11.44 9.41 -5.85
N ARG A 383 -10.68 9.35 -6.96
CA ARG A 383 -9.90 10.47 -7.51
C ARG A 383 -8.98 11.14 -6.49
N SER A 384 -8.55 10.39 -5.48
CA SER A 384 -7.77 10.87 -4.34
C SER A 384 -6.30 10.47 -4.47
N ALA A 385 -5.42 11.22 -3.81
CA ALA A 385 -3.98 10.98 -3.81
C ALA A 385 -3.48 10.64 -2.41
N PHE A 386 -2.68 9.58 -2.30
CA PHE A 386 -2.06 9.09 -1.07
C PHE A 386 -0.55 9.07 -1.26
N THR A 387 0.18 9.78 -0.42
CA THR A 387 1.64 9.67 -0.42
C THR A 387 2.27 9.95 0.93
N ASP A 388 3.34 9.23 1.24
CA ASP A 388 4.09 9.37 2.48
C ASP A 388 3.26 8.98 3.72
N LEU A 389 2.75 7.74 3.70
CA LEU A 389 1.98 7.12 4.77
C LEU A 389 2.82 6.03 5.44
N SER A 390 2.84 6.02 6.76
CA SER A 390 3.55 4.98 7.51
C SER A 390 2.90 3.59 7.34
N SER A 391 1.59 3.50 7.11
CA SER A 391 0.83 2.27 6.86
C SER A 391 0.16 2.28 5.46
N GLY A 392 -0.80 1.40 5.21
CA GLY A 392 -1.53 1.27 3.94
C GLY A 392 -2.44 2.47 3.63
N ALA A 393 -2.84 2.63 2.37
CA ALA A 393 -3.61 3.81 1.96
C ALA A 393 -5.10 3.67 2.28
N VAL A 394 -5.69 2.53 1.92
CA VAL A 394 -7.14 2.30 2.04
C VAL A 394 -7.43 0.92 2.61
N TYR A 395 -8.27 0.85 3.63
CA TYR A 395 -8.80 -0.39 4.18
C TYR A 395 -10.33 -0.42 3.98
N VAL A 396 -10.84 -1.51 3.43
CA VAL A 396 -12.28 -1.71 3.17
C VAL A 396 -12.75 -3.01 3.83
N GLY A 397 -13.87 -2.94 4.52
CA GLY A 397 -14.46 -4.08 5.21
C GLY A 397 -13.72 -4.45 6.50
N ASP A 398 -13.98 -5.67 6.94
CA ASP A 398 -13.58 -6.20 8.23
C ASP A 398 -13.12 -7.67 8.11
N THR A 399 -12.71 -8.26 9.24
CA THR A 399 -12.16 -9.62 9.31
C THR A 399 -13.16 -10.68 9.81
N GLU A 400 -14.43 -10.32 9.99
CA GLU A 400 -15.51 -11.27 10.32
C GLU A 400 -16.05 -11.91 9.03
N PRO A 401 -15.95 -13.25 8.83
CA PRO A 401 -16.38 -13.91 7.60
C PRO A 401 -17.89 -13.89 7.34
N MET A 402 -18.71 -13.95 8.41
CA MET A 402 -20.17 -14.04 8.30
C MET A 402 -20.86 -13.01 9.21
N PRO A 403 -20.66 -11.70 8.96
CA PRO A 403 -21.26 -10.66 9.78
C PRO A 403 -22.78 -10.64 9.62
N GLY A 404 -23.48 -10.09 10.62
CA GLY A 404 -24.89 -9.71 10.48
C GLY A 404 -25.09 -8.78 9.28
N ALA A 405 -26.30 -8.79 8.69
CA ALA A 405 -26.57 -8.06 7.45
C ALA A 405 -26.30 -6.54 7.56
N GLU A 406 -26.43 -5.97 8.75
CA GLU A 406 -26.14 -4.57 9.08
C GLU A 406 -24.64 -4.27 9.17
N LEU A 407 -23.79 -5.27 9.43
CA LEU A 407 -22.33 -5.15 9.53
C LEU A 407 -21.60 -5.64 8.27
N ALA A 408 -22.30 -6.30 7.34
CA ALA A 408 -21.74 -6.72 6.07
C ALA A 408 -21.36 -5.52 5.19
N GLY A 409 -20.13 -5.48 4.71
CA GLY A 409 -19.68 -4.51 3.71
C GLY A 409 -20.12 -4.91 2.30
N GLU A 410 -20.74 -3.98 1.57
CA GLU A 410 -21.30 -4.26 0.25
C GLU A 410 -21.17 -3.09 -0.71
N ARG A 411 -20.80 -3.38 -1.96
CA ARG A 411 -20.80 -2.43 -3.09
C ARG A 411 -20.00 -1.16 -2.81
N ASN A 412 -18.91 -1.29 -2.07
CA ASN A 412 -17.95 -0.21 -1.86
C ASN A 412 -17.04 -0.05 -3.08
N THR A 413 -16.56 1.16 -3.34
CA THR A 413 -15.73 1.50 -4.51
C THR A 413 -14.47 2.25 -4.10
N VAL A 414 -13.31 1.76 -4.53
CA VAL A 414 -12.02 2.44 -4.43
C VAL A 414 -11.51 2.62 -5.86
N ALA A 415 -11.62 3.82 -6.43
CA ALA A 415 -11.36 3.99 -7.84
C ALA A 415 -10.68 5.30 -8.25
N TYR A 416 -9.87 5.26 -9.31
CA TYR A 416 -9.15 6.42 -9.85
C TYR A 416 -8.21 7.09 -8.83
N ASN A 417 -7.72 6.37 -7.83
CA ASN A 417 -6.79 6.92 -6.84
C ASN A 417 -5.33 6.73 -7.28
N THR A 418 -4.46 7.63 -6.81
CA THR A 418 -3.00 7.49 -6.95
C THR A 418 -2.38 7.22 -5.57
N ILE A 419 -1.68 6.10 -5.40
CA ILE A 419 -1.07 5.69 -4.14
C ILE A 419 0.42 5.49 -4.40
N SER A 420 1.27 6.27 -3.75
CA SER A 420 2.72 6.16 -3.90
C SER A 420 3.43 6.32 -2.55
N ARG A 421 4.42 5.48 -2.24
CA ARG A 421 5.11 5.51 -0.94
C ARG A 421 4.16 5.39 0.27
N SER A 422 3.35 4.33 0.28
CA SER A 422 2.60 3.86 1.45
C SER A 422 3.38 2.74 2.14
N GLY A 423 3.16 2.51 3.44
CA GLY A 423 3.88 1.49 4.19
C GLY A 423 5.33 1.88 4.53
N VAL A 424 5.62 3.18 4.65
CA VAL A 424 6.99 3.69 4.85
C VAL A 424 7.65 3.16 6.13
N GLU A 425 6.86 2.84 7.16
CA GLU A 425 7.35 2.30 8.45
C GLU A 425 6.85 0.88 8.68
N TYR A 426 5.56 0.65 8.42
CA TYR A 426 4.92 -0.65 8.55
C TYR A 426 4.90 -1.35 7.18
N THR A 427 6.05 -1.92 6.83
CA THR A 427 6.34 -2.45 5.50
C THR A 427 5.49 -3.65 5.09
N ASP A 428 4.82 -4.33 6.02
CA ASP A 428 3.83 -5.39 5.75
C ASP A 428 2.44 -4.85 5.35
N SER A 429 2.26 -3.53 5.35
CA SER A 429 1.03 -2.88 4.88
C SER A 429 0.95 -2.93 3.35
N VAL A 430 -0.28 -3.02 2.84
CA VAL A 430 -0.57 -2.99 1.39
C VAL A 430 -1.13 -1.64 0.96
N GLY A 431 -1.13 -1.35 -0.33
CA GLY A 431 -1.72 -0.12 -0.86
C GLY A 431 -3.23 -0.05 -0.57
N ILE A 432 -3.98 -1.05 -1.04
CA ILE A 432 -5.42 -1.21 -0.79
C ILE A 432 -5.65 -2.59 -0.19
N TRP A 433 -6.19 -2.63 1.03
CA TRP A 433 -6.66 -3.85 1.66
C TRP A 433 -8.19 -3.88 1.65
N ALA A 434 -8.77 -5.00 1.25
CA ALA A 434 -10.18 -5.29 1.44
C ALA A 434 -10.33 -6.66 2.10
N GLY A 435 -10.96 -6.70 3.27
CA GLY A 435 -11.28 -7.93 4.00
C GLY A 435 -12.48 -8.65 3.38
N TYR A 436 -13.48 -8.95 4.20
CA TYR A 436 -14.73 -9.57 3.75
C TYR A 436 -15.70 -8.54 3.14
N GLU A 437 -15.75 -8.49 1.81
CA GLU A 437 -16.64 -7.61 1.04
C GLU A 437 -17.43 -8.38 -0.05
N ALA A 438 -18.63 -7.88 -0.37
CA ALA A 438 -19.43 -8.38 -1.48
C ALA A 438 -19.71 -7.27 -2.51
N GLY A 439 -19.41 -7.52 -3.78
CA GLY A 439 -19.60 -6.56 -4.85
C GLY A 439 -18.66 -5.36 -4.80
N LEU A 440 -17.48 -5.51 -4.18
CA LEU A 440 -16.43 -4.50 -4.14
C LEU A 440 -15.96 -4.12 -5.55
N SER A 441 -15.64 -2.86 -5.78
CA SER A 441 -14.95 -2.39 -6.98
C SER A 441 -13.64 -1.68 -6.62
N VAL A 442 -12.51 -2.27 -6.99
CA VAL A 442 -11.18 -1.66 -6.95
C VAL A 442 -10.75 -1.40 -8.40
N ASP A 443 -10.97 -0.18 -8.87
CA ASP A 443 -11.01 0.11 -10.32
C ASP A 443 -10.13 1.31 -10.72
N HIS A 444 -9.33 1.16 -11.78
CA HIS A 444 -8.52 2.26 -12.33
C HIS A 444 -7.63 2.97 -11.28
N ASN A 445 -7.08 2.29 -10.28
CA ASN A 445 -6.12 2.91 -9.35
C ASN A 445 -4.69 2.81 -9.91
N SER A 446 -3.85 3.81 -9.62
CA SER A 446 -2.41 3.76 -9.87
C SER A 446 -1.67 3.58 -8.54
N LEU A 447 -0.88 2.52 -8.40
CA LEU A 447 -0.11 2.19 -7.20
C LEU A 447 1.37 2.02 -7.54
N ASP A 448 2.25 2.71 -6.82
CA ASP A 448 3.69 2.60 -7.03
C ASP A 448 4.58 2.79 -5.78
N HIS A 449 5.81 2.26 -5.83
CA HIS A 449 6.80 2.32 -4.76
C HIS A 449 6.23 1.87 -3.42
N LEU A 450 5.77 0.61 -3.38
CA LEU A 450 5.20 -0.01 -2.19
C LEU A 450 6.10 -1.14 -1.68
N PRO A 451 6.30 -1.25 -0.36
CA PRO A 451 7.18 -2.26 0.23
C PRO A 451 6.65 -3.69 0.04
N TYR A 452 5.33 -3.83 -0.05
CA TYR A 452 4.65 -5.12 -0.13
C TYR A 452 3.59 -5.13 -1.23
N SER A 453 2.51 -5.90 -1.07
CA SER A 453 1.47 -6.07 -2.08
C SER A 453 0.74 -4.77 -2.40
N GLY A 454 0.34 -4.59 -3.67
CA GLY A 454 -0.40 -3.41 -4.10
C GLY A 454 -1.85 -3.45 -3.63
N ILE A 455 -2.56 -4.51 -4.01
CA ILE A 455 -3.98 -4.71 -3.71
C ILE A 455 -4.15 -6.10 -3.07
N SER A 456 -4.81 -6.19 -1.92
CA SER A 456 -5.17 -7.44 -1.23
C SER A 456 -6.69 -7.51 -1.08
N VAL A 457 -7.34 -8.57 -1.59
CA VAL A 457 -8.80 -8.75 -1.49
C VAL A 457 -9.17 -10.12 -0.92
N GLY A 458 -9.95 -10.12 0.16
CA GLY A 458 -10.35 -11.31 0.89
C GLY A 458 -9.50 -11.56 2.13
N TRP A 459 -9.93 -12.52 2.95
CA TRP A 459 -9.32 -12.84 4.25
C TRP A 459 -9.65 -14.28 4.66
N GLY A 460 -9.08 -14.73 5.79
CA GLY A 460 -9.52 -15.93 6.51
C GLY A 460 -8.71 -17.20 6.31
N TRP A 461 -7.87 -17.27 5.27
CA TRP A 461 -7.04 -18.44 4.95
C TRP A 461 -7.91 -19.71 4.91
N ASN A 462 -7.45 -20.79 5.53
CA ASN A 462 -8.19 -22.04 5.69
C ASN A 462 -9.04 -22.13 6.96
N GLN A 463 -9.29 -21.02 7.67
CA GLN A 463 -10.11 -21.06 8.89
C GLN A 463 -11.50 -21.67 8.58
N PRO A 464 -11.99 -22.61 9.41
CA PRO A 464 -13.24 -23.32 9.13
C PRO A 464 -14.45 -22.40 8.88
N GLU A 465 -14.56 -21.31 9.64
CA GLU A 465 -15.61 -20.30 9.53
C GLU A 465 -15.55 -19.50 8.22
N SER A 466 -14.35 -19.33 7.65
CA SER A 466 -14.09 -18.54 6.45
C SER A 466 -14.52 -19.24 5.16
N GLN A 467 -14.73 -20.56 5.21
CA GLN A 467 -15.16 -21.39 4.08
C GLN A 467 -16.57 -21.05 3.56
N LYS A 468 -17.37 -20.33 4.35
CA LYS A 468 -18.75 -19.92 4.01
C LYS A 468 -18.94 -18.40 4.10
N SER A 469 -17.87 -17.66 3.84
CA SER A 469 -17.88 -16.20 4.01
C SER A 469 -18.81 -15.47 3.04
N VAL A 470 -18.98 -14.17 3.28
CA VAL A 470 -19.76 -13.27 2.43
C VAL A 470 -19.06 -12.88 1.12
N LEU A 471 -17.79 -13.27 0.88
CA LEU A 471 -17.03 -12.86 -0.31
C LEU A 471 -17.72 -13.30 -1.60
N ARG A 472 -18.00 -12.36 -2.49
CA ARG A 472 -18.54 -12.62 -3.83
C ARG A 472 -18.51 -11.39 -4.72
N ASP A 473 -18.53 -11.60 -6.02
CA ASP A 473 -18.77 -10.58 -7.05
C ASP A 473 -17.81 -9.37 -6.98
N ASN A 474 -16.61 -9.56 -6.42
CA ASN A 474 -15.62 -8.50 -6.26
C ASN A 474 -14.89 -8.26 -7.59
N LYS A 475 -14.45 -7.01 -7.83
CA LYS A 475 -13.78 -6.61 -9.06
C LYS A 475 -12.50 -5.88 -8.75
N VAL A 476 -11.39 -6.36 -9.30
CA VAL A 476 -10.09 -5.67 -9.31
C VAL A 476 -9.73 -5.42 -10.76
N THR A 477 -10.10 -4.23 -11.27
CA THR A 477 -10.12 -3.95 -12.71
C THR A 477 -9.31 -2.75 -13.13
N ASP A 478 -8.61 -2.88 -14.25
CA ASP A 478 -7.89 -1.79 -14.93
C ASP A 478 -6.95 -0.98 -14.01
N ASN A 479 -6.41 -1.60 -12.95
CA ASN A 479 -5.44 -0.94 -12.07
C ASN A 479 -4.04 -0.97 -12.69
N ARG A 480 -3.25 0.07 -12.44
CA ARG A 480 -1.82 0.14 -12.80
C ARG A 480 -1.01 -0.01 -11.53
N ILE A 481 -0.21 -1.06 -11.44
CA ILE A 481 0.58 -1.41 -10.24
C ILE A 481 2.02 -1.58 -10.66
N THR A 482 2.90 -0.69 -10.23
CA THR A 482 4.30 -0.68 -10.66
C THR A 482 5.26 -0.53 -9.49
N ASP A 483 6.38 -1.24 -9.45
CA ASP A 483 7.36 -1.09 -8.36
C ASP A 483 6.75 -1.40 -6.98
N VAL A 484 6.25 -2.62 -6.84
CA VAL A 484 5.64 -3.13 -5.60
C VAL A 484 6.36 -4.40 -5.17
N MET A 485 6.17 -4.82 -3.91
CA MET A 485 6.99 -5.88 -3.30
C MET A 485 8.48 -5.54 -3.44
N GLU A 486 8.86 -4.29 -3.18
CA GLU A 486 10.23 -3.82 -3.38
C GLU A 486 11.22 -4.64 -2.55
N VAL A 487 12.15 -5.32 -3.22
CA VAL A 487 13.11 -6.24 -2.58
C VAL A 487 13.95 -5.55 -1.50
N ALA A 488 14.21 -4.25 -1.66
CA ALA A 488 14.93 -3.43 -0.68
C ALA A 488 14.21 -3.30 0.68
N GLN A 489 12.92 -3.67 0.75
CA GLN A 489 12.12 -3.62 1.97
C GLN A 489 12.01 -4.98 2.67
N GLU A 490 12.61 -6.03 2.10
CA GLU A 490 12.77 -7.37 2.71
C GLU A 490 11.43 -8.01 3.14
N GLN A 491 10.36 -7.70 2.40
CA GLN A 491 9.05 -8.34 2.55
C GLN A 491 8.85 -9.39 1.46
N HIS A 492 8.32 -10.53 1.86
CA HIS A 492 8.23 -11.75 1.04
C HIS A 492 6.81 -12.31 1.06
N ASP A 493 6.53 -13.29 0.19
CA ASP A 493 5.26 -14.06 0.16
C ASP A 493 4.02 -13.22 -0.20
N GLY A 494 4.12 -12.40 -1.25
CA GLY A 494 3.06 -11.49 -1.69
C GLY A 494 2.95 -11.39 -3.21
N GLY A 495 2.10 -10.46 -3.67
CA GLY A 495 1.93 -10.18 -5.09
C GLY A 495 1.37 -8.79 -5.36
N ALA A 496 1.52 -8.28 -6.58
CA ALA A 496 0.95 -6.97 -6.94
C ALA A 496 -0.57 -6.93 -6.69
N ILE A 497 -1.25 -8.02 -7.04
CA ILE A 497 -2.60 -8.33 -6.60
C ILE A 497 -2.55 -9.64 -5.82
N TYR A 498 -3.09 -9.64 -4.60
CA TYR A 498 -3.18 -10.79 -3.72
C TYR A 498 -4.65 -11.06 -3.39
N THR A 499 -5.06 -12.32 -3.35
CA THR A 499 -6.41 -12.73 -2.93
C THR A 499 -6.37 -13.87 -1.93
N GLN A 500 -7.46 -14.01 -1.16
CA GLN A 500 -7.61 -15.05 -0.14
C GLN A 500 -9.08 -15.43 0.07
N GLY A 501 -9.35 -16.70 0.38
CA GLY A 501 -10.72 -17.20 0.59
C GLY A 501 -11.52 -17.40 -0.70
N ALA A 502 -12.61 -18.17 -0.64
CA ALA A 502 -13.46 -18.44 -1.80
C ALA A 502 -14.28 -17.19 -2.17
N GLN A 503 -14.23 -16.76 -3.45
CA GLN A 503 -14.85 -15.50 -3.88
C GLN A 503 -15.64 -15.67 -5.20
N PRO A 504 -16.75 -16.43 -5.22
CA PRO A 504 -17.54 -16.67 -6.42
C PRO A 504 -17.91 -15.38 -7.16
N GLY A 505 -17.77 -15.39 -8.48
CA GLY A 505 -18.08 -14.24 -9.33
C GLY A 505 -17.00 -13.14 -9.36
N THR A 506 -15.90 -13.32 -8.61
CA THR A 506 -14.81 -12.33 -8.55
C THR A 506 -13.97 -12.33 -9.81
N VAL A 507 -13.61 -11.13 -10.28
CA VAL A 507 -12.82 -10.93 -11.50
C VAL A 507 -11.64 -10.00 -11.26
N LEU A 508 -10.46 -10.45 -11.67
CA LEU A 508 -9.23 -9.66 -11.77
C LEU A 508 -8.94 -9.42 -13.27
N SER A 509 -9.24 -8.23 -13.79
CA SER A 509 -9.23 -8.00 -15.25
C SER A 509 -8.66 -6.68 -15.72
N GLY A 510 -7.94 -6.69 -16.83
CA GLY A 510 -7.45 -5.46 -17.47
C GLY A 510 -6.32 -4.74 -16.73
N ASN A 511 -5.79 -5.32 -15.63
CA ASN A 511 -4.75 -4.69 -14.84
C ASN A 511 -3.41 -4.66 -15.58
N TYR A 512 -2.62 -3.62 -15.34
CA TYR A 512 -1.23 -3.51 -15.76
C TYR A 512 -0.32 -3.63 -14.54
N ILE A 513 0.45 -4.71 -14.47
CA ILE A 513 1.44 -4.97 -13.42
C ILE A 513 2.83 -4.93 -14.06
N ASN A 514 3.74 -4.10 -13.53
CA ASN A 514 5.13 -4.06 -13.97
C ASN A 514 6.05 -4.00 -12.75
N ARG A 515 7.08 -4.85 -12.69
CA ARG A 515 8.07 -4.82 -11.60
C ARG A 515 7.48 -5.13 -10.21
N SER A 516 6.80 -6.27 -10.10
CA SER A 516 6.38 -6.82 -8.80
C SER A 516 7.42 -7.82 -8.29
N ALA A 517 7.98 -7.56 -7.12
CA ALA A 517 9.09 -8.33 -6.54
C ALA A 517 10.26 -8.50 -7.51
N TYR A 518 10.42 -7.54 -8.40
CA TYR A 518 11.42 -7.60 -9.44
C TYR A 518 12.81 -7.56 -8.83
N GLY A 519 13.63 -8.55 -9.17
CA GLY A 519 14.91 -8.77 -8.48
C GLY A 519 14.92 -9.82 -7.38
N ASN A 520 13.75 -10.35 -7.00
CA ASN A 520 13.64 -11.28 -5.89
C ASN A 520 14.27 -12.64 -6.23
N THR A 521 15.25 -13.06 -5.43
CA THR A 521 15.92 -14.37 -5.57
C THR A 521 15.32 -15.47 -4.70
N GLU A 522 14.46 -15.14 -3.73
CA GLU A 522 13.78 -16.14 -2.90
C GLU A 522 12.68 -16.89 -3.65
N ARG A 523 12.32 -16.40 -4.85
CA ARG A 523 11.24 -16.96 -5.67
C ARG A 523 9.91 -17.03 -4.90
N ASP A 524 9.54 -15.93 -4.26
CA ASP A 524 8.31 -15.83 -3.45
C ASP A 524 7.53 -14.52 -3.64
N GLY A 525 7.76 -13.82 -4.75
CA GLY A 525 7.02 -12.62 -5.12
C GLY A 525 6.32 -12.74 -6.48
N ASN A 526 5.02 -12.46 -6.50
CA ASN A 526 4.13 -12.79 -7.62
C ASN A 526 3.60 -11.54 -8.34
N GLY A 527 3.08 -11.72 -9.55
CA GLY A 527 2.25 -10.73 -10.22
C GLY A 527 0.85 -10.74 -9.60
N ILE A 528 0.14 -11.84 -9.81
CA ILE A 528 -1.16 -12.13 -9.19
C ILE A 528 -1.02 -13.37 -8.29
N TYR A 529 -1.26 -13.21 -7.00
CA TYR A 529 -1.16 -14.29 -6.03
C TYR A 529 -2.55 -14.68 -5.53
N LEU A 530 -3.05 -15.82 -5.97
CA LEU A 530 -4.25 -16.44 -5.45
C LEU A 530 -3.84 -17.33 -4.27
N ASP A 531 -3.71 -16.74 -3.09
CA ASP A 531 -3.28 -17.43 -1.89
C ASP A 531 -4.41 -18.31 -1.30
N GLU A 532 -4.16 -18.92 -0.16
CA GLU A 532 -4.96 -19.98 0.46
C GLU A 532 -6.48 -19.79 0.34
N GLN A 533 -7.14 -20.83 -0.17
CA GLN A 533 -8.59 -20.90 -0.45
C GLN A 533 -9.12 -19.96 -1.52
N SER A 534 -8.29 -19.15 -2.20
CA SER A 534 -8.72 -18.37 -3.36
C SER A 534 -9.39 -19.27 -4.40
N SER A 535 -10.69 -19.07 -4.62
CA SER A 535 -11.53 -20.01 -5.39
C SER A 535 -12.60 -19.31 -6.20
N HIS A 536 -12.93 -19.88 -7.36
CA HIS A 536 -13.91 -19.36 -8.32
C HIS A 536 -13.59 -17.95 -8.84
N ILE A 537 -12.30 -17.61 -8.91
CA ILE A 537 -11.80 -16.30 -9.36
C ILE A 537 -11.42 -16.38 -10.85
N THR A 538 -11.84 -15.37 -11.61
CA THR A 538 -11.42 -15.20 -13.01
C THR A 538 -10.31 -14.17 -13.13
N VAL A 539 -9.14 -14.58 -13.62
CA VAL A 539 -7.98 -13.73 -13.93
C VAL A 539 -7.88 -13.56 -15.44
N GLU A 540 -8.22 -12.41 -15.98
CA GLU A 540 -8.30 -12.25 -17.43
C GLU A 540 -7.77 -10.93 -18.00
N LYS A 541 -7.19 -10.98 -19.20
CA LYS A 541 -6.79 -9.78 -19.94
C LYS A 541 -5.88 -8.83 -19.15
N ASN A 542 -5.05 -9.37 -18.25
CA ASN A 542 -4.06 -8.59 -17.52
C ASN A 542 -2.74 -8.55 -18.32
N VAL A 543 -2.01 -7.45 -18.18
CA VAL A 543 -0.67 -7.26 -18.76
C VAL A 543 0.33 -7.25 -17.60
N ILE A 544 1.20 -8.25 -17.55
CA ILE A 544 2.01 -8.55 -16.37
C ILE A 544 3.46 -8.70 -16.81
N THR A 545 4.32 -7.75 -16.48
CA THR A 545 5.72 -7.72 -16.93
C THR A 545 6.69 -7.64 -15.75
N ARG A 546 7.89 -8.21 -15.91
CA ARG A 546 9.01 -8.08 -14.97
C ARG A 546 8.65 -8.53 -13.56
N ILE A 547 8.22 -9.77 -13.42
CA ILE A 547 7.81 -10.33 -12.12
C ILE A 547 8.95 -11.13 -11.51
N GLY A 548 9.13 -11.04 -10.20
CA GLY A 548 10.19 -11.74 -9.47
C GLY A 548 10.14 -13.26 -9.56
N TYR A 549 8.93 -13.84 -9.63
CA TYR A 549 8.77 -15.29 -9.68
C TYR A 549 7.65 -15.78 -10.62
N LYS A 550 6.39 -15.68 -10.20
CA LYS A 550 5.25 -16.22 -10.94
C LYS A 550 4.31 -15.09 -11.34
N TRP A 551 3.97 -15.01 -12.64
CA TRP A 551 3.00 -14.01 -13.11
C TRP A 551 1.61 -14.25 -12.50
N VAL A 552 1.23 -15.51 -12.31
CA VAL A 552 0.07 -15.95 -11.52
C VAL A 552 0.41 -17.20 -10.72
N SER A 553 -0.15 -17.34 -9.53
CA SER A 553 0.01 -18.53 -8.69
C SER A 553 -1.28 -18.86 -7.93
N ASN A 554 -1.51 -20.16 -7.73
CA ASN A 554 -2.44 -20.72 -6.75
C ASN A 554 -1.60 -21.34 -5.63
N TRP A 555 -1.86 -21.00 -4.36
CA TRP A 555 -1.13 -21.59 -3.24
C TRP A 555 -1.56 -23.04 -2.95
N ALA A 556 -0.57 -23.94 -2.88
CA ALA A 556 -0.61 -25.30 -2.33
C ALA A 556 -1.89 -26.13 -2.61
N ASP A 557 -2.37 -26.12 -3.86
CA ASP A 557 -3.59 -26.81 -4.33
C ASP A 557 -4.90 -26.46 -3.58
N TYR A 558 -4.87 -25.47 -2.68
CA TYR A 558 -6.03 -25.01 -1.92
C TYR A 558 -7.05 -24.26 -2.77
N GLY A 559 -6.60 -23.63 -3.86
CA GLY A 559 -7.50 -22.93 -4.77
C GLY A 559 -8.31 -23.90 -5.63
N ILE A 560 -9.62 -23.70 -5.71
CA ILE A 560 -10.51 -24.50 -6.55
C ILE A 560 -11.15 -23.66 -7.67
N GLU A 561 -11.25 -24.25 -8.85
CA GLU A 561 -11.99 -23.71 -10.00
C GLU A 561 -11.63 -22.26 -10.39
N ASN A 562 -10.37 -21.86 -10.23
CA ASN A 562 -9.88 -20.58 -10.72
C ASN A 562 -9.65 -20.66 -12.24
N THR A 563 -9.95 -19.58 -12.95
CA THR A 563 -9.74 -19.49 -14.40
C THR A 563 -8.77 -18.37 -14.71
N ALA A 564 -7.67 -18.66 -15.40
CA ALA A 564 -6.80 -17.63 -15.95
C ALA A 564 -6.83 -17.65 -17.48
N ARG A 565 -7.26 -16.55 -18.12
CA ARG A 565 -7.40 -16.51 -19.58
C ARG A 565 -7.05 -15.20 -20.27
N GLY A 566 -6.47 -15.28 -21.47
CA GLY A 566 -6.22 -14.10 -22.30
C GLY A 566 -5.26 -13.08 -21.67
N ASN A 567 -4.37 -13.49 -20.75
CA ASN A 567 -3.38 -12.61 -20.13
C ASN A 567 -2.10 -12.53 -20.98
N TRP A 568 -1.34 -11.44 -20.83
CA TRP A 568 -0.07 -11.20 -21.52
C TRP A 568 1.07 -11.03 -20.52
N THR A 569 2.16 -11.78 -20.69
CA THR A 569 3.32 -11.68 -19.80
C THR A 569 4.64 -12.08 -20.46
N ASP A 570 5.73 -11.45 -20.04
CA ASP A 570 7.12 -11.83 -20.36
C ASP A 570 7.61 -13.04 -19.56
N THR A 571 6.95 -13.34 -18.45
CA THR A 571 7.34 -14.41 -17.54
C THR A 571 6.81 -15.74 -18.09
N ALA A 572 7.66 -16.78 -18.12
CA ALA A 572 7.23 -18.10 -18.53
C ALA A 572 6.15 -18.66 -17.57
N ALA A 573 5.21 -19.45 -18.09
CA ALA A 573 4.07 -19.91 -17.31
C ALA A 573 4.46 -20.93 -16.22
N PRO A 574 4.14 -20.68 -14.93
CA PRO A 574 3.87 -21.78 -14.01
C PRO A 574 2.49 -22.38 -14.34
N ALA A 575 2.28 -23.66 -14.07
CA ALA A 575 0.94 -24.24 -14.09
C ALA A 575 0.06 -23.57 -13.02
N LEU A 576 -1.19 -23.24 -13.35
CA LEU A 576 -2.20 -22.88 -12.34
C LEU A 576 -2.57 -24.16 -11.61
N GLY A 577 -1.99 -24.37 -10.43
CA GLY A 577 -2.28 -25.53 -9.58
C GLY A 577 -3.72 -25.52 -9.03
N GLY A 578 -4.08 -26.52 -8.23
CA GLY A 578 -5.40 -26.59 -7.59
C GLY A 578 -6.50 -27.26 -8.42
N THR A 579 -7.48 -27.81 -7.71
CA THR A 579 -8.51 -28.68 -8.29
C THR A 579 -9.45 -27.90 -9.21
N GLY A 580 -9.59 -28.35 -10.46
CA GLY A 580 -10.50 -27.75 -11.44
C GLY A 580 -10.06 -26.37 -11.96
N SER A 581 -8.88 -25.88 -11.56
CA SER A 581 -8.35 -24.61 -12.07
C SER A 581 -7.83 -24.77 -13.50
N VAL A 582 -8.07 -23.79 -14.36
CA VAL A 582 -7.75 -23.86 -15.79
C VAL A 582 -7.03 -22.61 -16.30
N MET A 583 -6.10 -22.83 -17.23
CA MET A 583 -5.46 -21.78 -18.01
C MET A 583 -5.81 -21.94 -19.50
N THR A 584 -6.30 -20.87 -20.14
CA THR A 584 -6.61 -20.87 -21.57
C THR A 584 -6.16 -19.59 -22.25
N ASP A 585 -5.60 -19.66 -23.46
CA ASP A 585 -5.28 -18.49 -24.29
C ASP A 585 -4.39 -17.41 -23.63
N ASN A 586 -3.55 -17.78 -22.65
CA ASN A 586 -2.56 -16.85 -22.08
C ASN A 586 -1.30 -16.81 -22.94
N LEU A 587 -0.84 -15.60 -23.27
CA LEU A 587 0.38 -15.35 -24.02
C LEU A 587 1.52 -15.07 -23.03
N THR A 588 2.42 -16.06 -22.86
CA THR A 588 3.51 -16.03 -21.87
C THR A 588 4.88 -16.07 -22.54
N GLY A 589 5.94 -15.72 -21.81
CA GLY A 589 7.29 -15.69 -22.37
C GLY A 589 7.49 -14.66 -23.48
N LEU A 590 6.69 -13.58 -23.47
CA LEU A 590 6.74 -12.52 -24.47
C LEU A 590 8.06 -11.74 -24.39
N ASP A 591 8.70 -11.54 -25.53
CA ASP A 591 9.83 -10.62 -25.72
C ASP A 591 9.38 -9.22 -26.18
N ARG A 592 8.11 -9.12 -26.59
CA ARG A 592 7.43 -7.89 -27.00
C ARG A 592 5.94 -7.98 -26.70
N LEU A 593 5.36 -6.90 -26.15
CA LEU A 593 3.91 -6.82 -25.93
C LEU A 593 3.17 -6.59 -27.26
N PRO A 594 2.12 -7.37 -27.56
CA PRO A 594 1.27 -7.13 -28.73
C PRO A 594 0.45 -5.84 -28.56
N ALA A 595 -0.08 -5.33 -29.68
CA ALA A 595 -0.83 -4.06 -29.69
C ALA A 595 -2.04 -4.06 -28.75
N GLU A 596 -2.74 -5.19 -28.63
CA GLU A 596 -3.87 -5.33 -27.70
C GLU A 596 -3.44 -5.20 -26.24
N ALA A 597 -2.35 -5.85 -25.85
CA ALA A 597 -1.77 -5.72 -24.52
C ALA A 597 -1.36 -4.27 -24.22
N LEU A 598 -0.72 -3.59 -25.18
CA LEU A 598 -0.36 -2.18 -25.01
C LEU A 598 -1.60 -1.30 -24.81
N ALA A 599 -2.69 -1.54 -25.55
CA ALA A 599 -3.93 -0.80 -25.39
C ALA A 599 -4.58 -1.04 -24.03
N VAL A 600 -4.51 -2.28 -23.51
CA VAL A 600 -4.93 -2.62 -22.15
C VAL A 600 -4.10 -1.90 -21.10
N ALA A 601 -2.78 -1.99 -21.18
CA ALA A 601 -1.92 -1.36 -20.19
C ALA A 601 -1.98 0.18 -20.24
N ALA A 602 -2.24 0.77 -21.40
CA ALA A 602 -2.30 2.22 -21.58
C ALA A 602 -3.52 2.86 -20.91
N ARG A 603 -4.66 2.14 -20.84
CA ARG A 603 -5.87 2.62 -20.15
C ARG A 603 -5.83 2.39 -18.63
N ALA A 604 -5.03 1.43 -18.17
CA ALA A 604 -4.96 1.06 -16.77
C ALA A 604 -4.39 2.18 -15.88
N GLY A 605 -4.98 2.36 -14.70
CA GLY A 605 -4.61 3.36 -13.70
C GLY A 605 -5.49 4.62 -13.74
N ALA A 606 -5.27 5.52 -12.77
CA ALA A 606 -6.16 6.65 -12.47
C ALA A 606 -6.33 7.67 -13.61
N GLY A 607 -5.42 7.67 -14.58
CA GLY A 607 -5.52 8.46 -15.80
C GLY A 607 -4.97 7.75 -17.03
N GLY A 608 -4.80 6.42 -16.96
CA GLY A 608 -3.96 5.71 -17.92
C GLY A 608 -2.50 6.20 -17.89
N GLY A 609 -1.72 5.83 -18.91
CA GLY A 609 -0.37 6.35 -19.05
C GLY A 609 0.49 5.61 -20.06
N PRO A 610 1.73 6.08 -20.30
CA PRO A 610 2.67 5.38 -21.16
C PRO A 610 2.93 3.97 -20.63
N VAL A 611 3.08 3.02 -21.54
CA VAL A 611 3.37 1.61 -21.23
C VAL A 611 4.80 1.33 -21.61
N GLU A 612 5.53 0.67 -20.71
CA GLU A 612 6.87 0.20 -21.01
C GLU A 612 6.78 -0.97 -21.99
N GLN A 613 7.25 -0.76 -23.23
CA GLN A 613 7.33 -1.82 -24.21
C GLN A 613 8.47 -2.77 -23.85
N LEU A 614 8.18 -4.07 -23.80
CA LEU A 614 9.19 -5.12 -23.69
C LEU A 614 10.12 -5.04 -24.90
N ARG A 615 11.41 -5.15 -24.62
CA ARG A 615 12.46 -5.10 -25.64
C ARG A 615 13.04 -6.51 -25.79
N PRO A 616 13.19 -7.01 -27.03
CA PRO A 616 13.81 -8.31 -27.24
C PRO A 616 15.19 -8.38 -26.61
N ASP A 617 15.47 -9.48 -25.91
CA ASP A 617 16.81 -9.79 -25.45
C ASP A 617 17.67 -10.27 -26.63
N LEU A 618 18.56 -9.39 -27.08
CA LEU A 618 19.52 -9.61 -28.16
C LEU A 618 20.56 -10.67 -27.78
N ALA A 619 20.81 -10.89 -26.48
CA ALA A 619 21.83 -11.80 -26.00
C ALA A 619 21.40 -13.27 -26.09
N ARG A 620 20.09 -13.55 -26.08
CA ARG A 620 19.52 -14.91 -26.07
C ARG A 620 19.99 -15.82 -27.22
N THR A 621 20.37 -15.24 -28.36
CA THR A 621 20.89 -15.99 -29.53
C THR A 621 22.39 -15.86 -29.71
N GLY A 622 23.05 -15.12 -28.83
CA GLY A 622 24.49 -14.87 -28.82
C GLY A 622 25.28 -15.97 -28.14
N THR A 623 26.56 -15.69 -27.92
CA THR A 623 27.45 -16.55 -27.11
C THR A 623 28.10 -15.71 -26.01
N ALA A 624 28.41 -16.34 -24.88
CA ALA A 624 29.12 -15.69 -23.79
C ALA A 624 30.49 -16.32 -23.55
N THR A 625 31.45 -15.48 -23.17
CA THR A 625 32.81 -15.85 -22.74
C THR A 625 33.19 -15.07 -21.49
N GLN A 626 34.19 -15.54 -20.76
CA GLN A 626 34.67 -14.85 -19.56
C GLN A 626 36.18 -15.05 -19.38
N SER A 627 36.83 -14.18 -18.60
CA SER A 627 38.28 -14.15 -18.40
C SER A 627 38.83 -15.45 -17.79
N SER A 628 38.07 -16.02 -16.86
CA SER A 628 38.37 -17.27 -16.16
C SER A 628 37.05 -17.91 -15.70
N THR A 629 37.06 -19.20 -15.36
CA THR A 629 35.87 -19.91 -14.85
C THR A 629 36.18 -20.48 -13.48
N ASP A 630 35.36 -20.14 -12.48
CA ASP A 630 35.41 -20.80 -11.18
C ASP A 630 34.51 -22.04 -11.16
N GLY A 631 35.13 -23.21 -11.11
CA GLY A 631 34.42 -24.49 -11.11
C GLY A 631 33.59 -24.72 -12.38
N THR A 632 32.30 -24.96 -12.22
CA THR A 632 31.35 -25.26 -13.31
C THR A 632 30.55 -24.04 -13.79
N ALA A 633 30.81 -22.86 -13.24
CA ALA A 633 30.03 -21.64 -13.47
C ALA A 633 30.42 -20.93 -14.79
N THR A 634 30.11 -21.56 -15.93
CA THR A 634 30.50 -21.07 -17.25
C THR A 634 29.75 -19.80 -17.68
N ALA A 635 30.39 -18.98 -18.53
CA ALA A 635 29.84 -17.73 -19.05
C ALA A 635 28.41 -17.82 -19.61
N ALA A 636 28.07 -18.95 -20.24
CA ALA A 636 26.77 -19.14 -20.90
C ALA A 636 25.57 -19.14 -19.91
N LEU A 637 25.80 -19.42 -18.63
CA LEU A 637 24.73 -19.43 -17.62
C LEU A 637 24.08 -18.07 -17.45
N ALA A 638 24.80 -16.96 -17.68
CA ALA A 638 24.17 -15.64 -17.65
C ALA A 638 23.18 -15.37 -18.81
N LEU A 639 23.12 -16.24 -19.82
CA LEU A 639 22.23 -16.10 -20.99
C LEU A 639 21.15 -17.19 -21.08
N ASP A 640 21.07 -18.10 -20.09
CA ASP A 640 20.19 -19.28 -20.14
C ASP A 640 18.73 -18.99 -19.73
N ALA A 641 18.44 -17.77 -19.28
CA ALA A 641 17.18 -17.32 -18.73
C ALA A 641 16.73 -18.05 -17.45
N ASP A 642 17.66 -18.68 -16.72
CA ASP A 642 17.43 -19.24 -15.39
C ASP A 642 18.22 -18.47 -14.32
N THR A 643 17.51 -17.62 -13.58
CA THR A 643 18.09 -16.85 -12.48
C THR A 643 18.58 -17.69 -11.28
N ASN A 644 18.40 -19.02 -11.30
CA ASN A 644 18.99 -19.94 -10.32
C ASN A 644 20.43 -20.34 -10.63
N THR A 645 20.84 -20.24 -11.89
CA THR A 645 22.22 -20.53 -12.27
C THR A 645 23.04 -19.27 -12.09
N ASP A 646 24.35 -19.42 -11.97
CA ASP A 646 25.25 -18.28 -11.97
C ASP A 646 26.54 -18.59 -12.73
N THR A 647 26.98 -17.61 -13.51
CA THR A 647 28.34 -17.60 -14.06
C THR A 647 29.28 -16.93 -13.08
N ARG A 648 30.51 -17.44 -12.96
CA ARG A 648 31.51 -16.89 -12.05
C ARG A 648 32.91 -16.98 -12.64
N THR A 649 33.63 -15.86 -12.61
CA THR A 649 35.09 -15.83 -12.83
C THR A 649 35.84 -16.20 -11.56
N LEU A 650 37.15 -16.41 -11.63
CA LEU A 650 38.02 -16.31 -10.46
C LEU A 650 38.06 -14.86 -9.96
N SER A 651 38.53 -14.66 -8.72
CA SER A 651 38.83 -13.32 -8.21
C SER A 651 40.20 -12.88 -8.75
N GLU A 652 40.21 -11.95 -9.69
CA GLU A 652 41.41 -11.51 -10.41
C GLU A 652 41.30 -10.03 -10.84
N ALA A 653 42.44 -9.42 -11.17
CA ALA A 653 42.46 -8.04 -11.64
C ALA A 653 41.84 -7.94 -13.04
N GLY A 654 40.79 -7.12 -13.18
CA GLY A 654 40.10 -6.91 -14.45
C GLY A 654 39.33 -8.14 -14.94
N ALA A 655 38.80 -8.96 -14.01
CA ALA A 655 37.91 -10.06 -14.32
C ALA A 655 36.77 -9.57 -15.23
N TRP A 656 36.41 -10.35 -16.24
CA TRP A 656 35.38 -9.93 -17.19
C TRP A 656 34.49 -11.06 -17.69
N TRP A 657 33.27 -10.71 -18.03
CA TRP A 657 32.30 -11.52 -18.77
C TRP A 657 31.87 -10.75 -20.03
N GLN A 658 31.65 -11.43 -21.15
CA GLN A 658 31.25 -10.80 -22.41
C GLN A 658 30.22 -11.61 -23.17
N ALA A 659 29.17 -10.95 -23.65
CA ALA A 659 28.29 -11.45 -24.70
C ALA A 659 28.73 -10.95 -26.09
N ASP A 660 28.79 -11.86 -27.06
CA ASP A 660 28.79 -11.54 -28.50
C ASP A 660 27.37 -11.72 -29.05
N LEU A 661 26.78 -10.63 -29.53
CA LEU A 661 25.43 -10.56 -30.10
C LEU A 661 25.34 -11.15 -31.51
N GLY A 662 26.44 -11.68 -32.05
CA GLY A 662 26.54 -12.31 -33.38
C GLY A 662 26.64 -11.32 -34.53
N ALA A 663 26.25 -10.06 -34.33
CA ALA A 663 26.39 -8.94 -35.26
C ALA A 663 26.24 -7.61 -34.52
N VAL A 664 26.62 -6.50 -35.15
CA VAL A 664 26.41 -5.16 -34.59
C VAL A 664 24.90 -4.90 -34.44
N ARG A 665 24.47 -4.57 -33.23
CA ARG A 665 23.10 -4.23 -32.87
C ARG A 665 23.06 -2.87 -32.21
N HIS A 666 21.90 -2.20 -32.29
CA HIS A 666 21.63 -1.05 -31.45
C HIS A 666 21.22 -1.59 -30.08
N VAL A 667 22.03 -1.31 -29.06
CA VAL A 667 21.76 -1.66 -27.66
C VAL A 667 21.35 -0.38 -26.93
N ARG A 668 20.13 -0.40 -26.37
CA ARG A 668 19.55 0.70 -25.61
C ARG A 668 19.48 0.47 -24.12
N GLN A 669 19.63 -0.77 -23.67
CA GLN A 669 19.59 -1.07 -22.24
C GLN A 669 20.27 -2.41 -21.98
N VAL A 670 20.95 -2.51 -20.85
CA VAL A 670 21.50 -3.75 -20.31
C VAL A 670 20.96 -3.92 -18.90
N GLU A 671 20.37 -5.07 -18.60
CA GLU A 671 19.99 -5.46 -17.25
C GLU A 671 21.01 -6.46 -16.71
N VAL A 672 21.60 -6.14 -15.56
CA VAL A 672 22.56 -7.00 -14.87
C VAL A 672 21.91 -7.60 -13.64
N TRP A 673 21.81 -8.93 -13.61
CA TRP A 673 21.29 -9.69 -12.48
C TRP A 673 22.41 -10.48 -11.80
N ASN A 674 22.37 -10.52 -10.48
CA ASN A 674 23.33 -11.25 -9.64
C ASN A 674 22.65 -12.35 -8.82
N ASN A 675 23.41 -13.23 -8.17
CA ASN A 675 22.90 -14.21 -7.20
C ASN A 675 23.03 -13.68 -5.75
N ALA A 676 22.15 -14.11 -4.83
CA ALA A 676 22.11 -13.79 -3.39
C ALA A 676 23.46 -13.90 -2.69
N SER A 677 24.25 -14.91 -3.04
CA SER A 677 25.49 -15.27 -2.35
C SER A 677 26.76 -14.65 -2.94
N SER A 678 26.71 -14.08 -4.15
CA SER A 678 27.87 -13.53 -4.85
C SER A 678 27.43 -12.48 -5.88
N THR A 679 27.95 -11.26 -5.76
CA THR A 679 27.50 -10.10 -6.53
C THR A 679 28.66 -9.40 -7.22
N THR A 680 28.48 -9.07 -8.49
CA THR A 680 29.41 -8.17 -9.22
C THR A 680 29.33 -6.77 -8.63
N ALA A 681 30.47 -6.18 -8.29
CA ALA A 681 30.56 -4.83 -7.73
C ALA A 681 31.61 -4.00 -8.47
N ASP A 682 31.41 -2.68 -8.49
CA ASP A 682 32.33 -1.69 -9.06
C ASP A 682 32.82 -2.13 -10.46
N PHE A 683 31.93 -2.11 -11.45
CA PHE A 683 32.20 -2.69 -12.77
C PHE A 683 31.83 -1.74 -13.89
N ASP A 684 32.44 -1.96 -15.05
CA ASP A 684 32.16 -1.24 -16.28
C ASP A 684 31.33 -2.10 -17.22
N ILE A 685 30.28 -1.52 -17.80
CA ILE A 685 29.67 -2.01 -19.03
C ILE A 685 30.42 -1.40 -20.20
N VAL A 686 31.17 -2.21 -20.92
CA VAL A 686 31.97 -1.83 -22.09
C VAL A 686 31.28 -2.33 -23.36
N THR A 687 31.05 -1.41 -24.30
CA THR A 687 30.60 -1.67 -25.66
C THR A 687 31.65 -1.16 -26.65
N ASP A 688 31.46 -1.42 -27.95
CA ASP A 688 32.41 -1.00 -29.00
C ASP A 688 32.67 0.53 -29.02
N ASP A 689 31.69 1.33 -28.59
CA ASP A 689 31.71 2.80 -28.66
C ASP A 689 31.48 3.50 -27.30
N LYS A 690 31.27 2.75 -26.21
CA LYS A 690 30.88 3.33 -24.91
C LYS A 690 31.44 2.53 -23.74
N THR A 691 31.63 3.21 -22.62
CA THR A 691 31.88 2.57 -21.33
C THR A 691 31.05 3.29 -20.27
N VAL A 692 30.31 2.52 -19.48
CA VAL A 692 29.47 3.04 -18.38
C VAL A 692 29.90 2.35 -17.09
N HIS A 693 30.40 3.12 -16.14
CA HIS A 693 30.79 2.63 -14.83
C HIS A 693 29.58 2.51 -13.91
N VAL A 694 29.47 1.38 -13.20
CA VAL A 694 28.49 1.10 -12.16
C VAL A 694 29.24 0.94 -10.84
N SER A 695 29.08 1.92 -9.96
CA SER A 695 29.69 1.91 -8.62
C SER A 695 28.88 1.05 -7.65
N GLY A 696 29.57 0.36 -6.74
CA GLY A 696 28.97 -0.50 -5.73
C GLY A 696 28.48 -1.84 -6.30
N LYS A 697 27.81 -2.61 -5.44
CA LYS A 697 27.22 -3.90 -5.82
C LYS A 697 26.07 -3.66 -6.80
N ALA A 698 26.04 -4.40 -7.92
CA ALA A 698 24.86 -4.39 -8.76
C ALA A 698 23.65 -4.94 -8.00
N LEU A 699 22.54 -4.21 -8.09
CA LEU A 699 21.21 -4.63 -7.66
C LEU A 699 20.68 -5.75 -8.56
N ARG A 700 19.52 -6.31 -8.19
CA ARG A 700 18.81 -7.30 -8.99
C ARG A 700 17.52 -6.69 -9.51
N PRO A 701 17.38 -6.48 -10.82
CA PRO A 701 18.48 -6.11 -11.71
C PRO A 701 19.02 -4.70 -11.42
N THR A 702 20.26 -4.47 -11.84
CA THR A 702 20.72 -3.12 -12.17
C THR A 702 20.35 -2.85 -13.61
N VAL A 703 19.54 -1.82 -13.85
CA VAL A 703 19.15 -1.40 -15.20
C VAL A 703 20.08 -0.28 -15.64
N ILE A 704 20.83 -0.52 -16.71
CA ILE A 704 21.74 0.45 -17.31
C ILE A 704 21.17 0.85 -18.67
N ASP A 705 20.65 2.07 -18.75
CA ASP A 705 20.30 2.65 -20.04
C ASP A 705 21.56 2.90 -20.84
N LEU A 706 21.55 2.37 -22.06
CA LEU A 706 22.60 2.51 -23.04
C LEU A 706 22.04 3.17 -24.29
N ASP A 707 22.94 3.62 -25.14
CA ASP A 707 22.61 4.04 -26.50
C ASP A 707 23.90 3.87 -27.27
N SER A 708 24.07 2.66 -27.83
CA SER A 708 25.33 2.17 -28.37
C SER A 708 25.06 1.28 -29.57
N ARG A 709 25.90 1.36 -30.61
CA ARG A 709 25.90 0.38 -31.70
C ARG A 709 27.09 -0.56 -31.51
N THR A 710 26.82 -1.76 -31.03
CA THR A 710 27.87 -2.69 -30.63
C THR A 710 27.59 -4.11 -31.06
N ARG A 711 28.63 -4.88 -31.34
CA ARG A 711 28.56 -6.35 -31.47
C ARG A 711 28.69 -7.03 -30.11
N THR A 712 29.47 -6.46 -29.20
CA THR A 712 29.76 -7.08 -27.90
C THR A 712 29.34 -6.20 -26.74
N VAL A 713 28.92 -6.83 -25.66
CA VAL A 713 28.72 -6.15 -24.37
C VAL A 713 29.56 -6.91 -23.35
N ARG A 714 30.48 -6.20 -22.70
CA ARG A 714 31.40 -6.76 -21.72
C ARG A 714 31.17 -6.11 -20.36
N ILE A 715 31.11 -6.92 -19.32
CA ILE A 715 31.07 -6.53 -17.91
C ILE A 715 32.47 -6.75 -17.36
N VAL A 716 33.14 -5.71 -16.87
CA VAL A 716 34.53 -5.76 -16.40
C VAL A 716 34.63 -5.19 -14.99
N THR A 717 35.23 -5.91 -14.04
CA THR A 717 35.44 -5.34 -12.69
C THR A 717 36.52 -4.27 -12.68
N SER A 718 36.32 -3.22 -11.90
CA SER A 718 37.33 -2.21 -11.61
C SER A 718 38.30 -2.76 -10.56
N GLY A 719 39.51 -3.10 -10.97
CA GLY A 719 40.53 -3.66 -10.07
C GLY A 719 40.37 -5.17 -9.84
N THR A 720 40.82 -5.65 -8.67
CA THR A 720 40.78 -7.08 -8.31
C THR A 720 39.42 -7.45 -7.75
N GLY A 721 38.71 -8.32 -8.46
CA GLY A 721 37.39 -8.78 -8.06
C GLY A 721 36.92 -9.94 -8.92
N ARG A 722 35.65 -10.29 -8.79
CA ARG A 722 35.00 -11.37 -9.53
C ARG A 722 33.80 -10.81 -10.28
N VAL A 723 33.57 -11.29 -11.49
CA VAL A 723 32.26 -11.19 -12.14
C VAL A 723 31.43 -12.40 -11.74
N ALA A 724 30.27 -12.15 -11.12
CA ALA A 724 29.30 -13.15 -10.71
C ALA A 724 27.91 -12.68 -11.13
N LEU A 725 27.30 -13.37 -12.09
CA LEU A 725 26.06 -12.93 -12.74
C LEU A 725 25.09 -14.11 -12.80
N SER A 726 23.83 -13.89 -12.43
CA SER A 726 22.76 -14.88 -12.63
C SER A 726 22.10 -14.72 -13.99
N GLN A 727 22.01 -13.49 -14.50
CA GLN A 727 21.44 -13.22 -15.81
C GLN A 727 21.94 -11.88 -16.35
N VAL A 728 22.10 -11.77 -17.67
CA VAL A 728 22.32 -10.50 -18.37
C VAL A 728 21.34 -10.41 -19.53
N LEU A 729 20.51 -9.37 -19.52
CA LEU A 729 19.59 -9.09 -20.63
C LEU A 729 20.09 -7.87 -21.41
N ILE A 730 20.12 -7.97 -22.74
CA ILE A 730 20.64 -6.91 -23.61
C ILE A 730 19.54 -6.50 -24.58
N HIS A 731 19.06 -5.28 -24.46
CA HIS A 731 17.85 -4.82 -25.14
C HIS A 731 18.14 -3.76 -26.21
N SER A 732 17.37 -3.79 -27.31
CA SER A 732 17.46 -2.84 -28.44
C SER A 732 16.63 -1.57 -28.33
#